data_AF-B7Z0Q8-F1
#
_entry.id   AF-B7Z0Q8-F1
#
_cell.length_a   1.000
_cell.length_b   1.000
_cell.length_c   1.000
_cell.angle_alpha   90.00
_cell.angle_beta   90.00
_cell.angle_gamma   90.00
#
_symmetry.space_group_name_H-M   'P 1'
#
loop_
_entity.id
_entity.type
_entity.pdbx_description
1 polymer ?
#
loop_
_entity_poly.entity_id
_entity_poly.type
_entity_poly.pdbx_seq_one_letter_code
_entity_poly.pdbx_strand_id
1 'polypeptide(L)'
;MRCSLQKDCAAPTQENFRQMRFPIVISLLLLLFCSGESVAADAANQLKFSTTECKLKEPIYGSTFDFSGLHSDLAHVVKSMNIGGDQFEFNICGNLSRTCNGESNVAACLKRQGKEYILGRQHELFYNNGNMFLKYKSGAKCDNGTADKPNYQLHVMFSCDYTLDAQPMHVTPYANEVCSFYISYRTPLACLSIPEGLQSNSCRVGDTKSNGTFDLMPLSDSNYHTSNRQGAFFVINVCKPVLYGENSMCPAGSSVCLFDSKATNPKERFINFGNVQTHPVVEKGQLLLRHESPTPCAKNSSANYTSVIYFSCDKFIRNAHPEFAGLGADSCTYQFNFATPLACNDLKPCTAFTSTNELLDLSSLSSKPARTLLKDGKNYTIAVCAHAGAPCQENGGACYEQNSTTISLGNSNSQLRFNQTGSLYLLYEDGAECSTATGMRRWSTKIEFVCANNATKDNGASTAGGSDSLKIIEDSNCQLLIQYQTPLACREPIRCKATTYVDHTNDGLGSSGDELIDLTPLISATDNYEARVELPASMEHLVPKTTKFFLNVCRPLVPKYQLGCAGGSAACMAKVTAAGAPEEERSMGFPLVSLTQRNRTFAELAYLKGDPCPTDNTSELSTHILFNCNMRAGRGQPVLRSVEDCAYRFEWETNVFCPPHECTFSADTCDLVHDELGRRFNFKSAPFTKDGKIEIDYNATKMSVNICGAHRKAMTDYSQALVNIFFTHESPNCGREGTMNVQIRLICSDQTESSSTISSDQQCNLLYVQRTPSICEFLSLGATQQNFESNGSTSSSTSSSSTSTTTSTTTQASPAGKPTKAATSTTTTTVGPDPAATPIGPTASVGTILGAILSVTFCVTCLGLLAFSPARRQRIRRLFRRSNSAVRYSRVQSNEEANLLLEPNGEFTESDDDMLL
;
A
#
# COMPACT_ATOMS: atom_id res chain seq x y z
N MET A 1 -35.57 43.81 6.99
CA MET A 1 -34.84 44.59 5.96
C MET A 1 -34.66 43.72 4.70
N ARG A 2 -34.08 44.26 3.62
CA ARG A 2 -33.78 43.60 2.32
C ARG A 2 -33.23 42.16 2.48
N CYS A 3 -33.51 41.15 1.64
CA CYS A 3 -34.41 41.02 0.47
C CYS A 3 -34.74 39.52 0.15
N SER A 4 -35.97 39.23 -0.31
CA SER A 4 -36.35 38.59 -1.62
C SER A 4 -35.34 37.67 -2.36
N LEU A 5 -35.68 36.56 -3.04
CA LEU A 5 -36.92 35.77 -3.33
C LEU A 5 -36.45 34.34 -3.78
N GLN A 6 -37.05 33.20 -3.36
CA GLN A 6 -38.16 32.46 -4.02
C GLN A 6 -37.86 32.07 -5.50
N LYS A 7 -37.39 30.85 -5.82
CA LYS A 7 -38.06 29.52 -5.96
C LYS A 7 -38.55 29.18 -7.38
N ASP A 8 -38.25 27.93 -7.78
CA ASP A 8 -39.02 26.92 -8.51
C ASP A 8 -40.01 27.32 -9.63
N CYS A 9 -39.89 26.68 -10.81
CA CYS A 9 -40.78 25.55 -11.16
C CYS A 9 -40.32 24.80 -12.43
N ALA A 10 -40.86 23.59 -12.65
CA ALA A 10 -40.47 22.67 -13.73
C ALA A 10 -41.44 22.68 -14.93
N ALA A 11 -41.06 21.94 -15.98
CA ALA A 11 -41.67 21.96 -17.32
C ALA A 11 -43.04 21.26 -17.45
N PRO A 12 -43.80 21.58 -18.53
CA PRO A 12 -44.81 20.71 -19.14
C PRO A 12 -44.25 19.97 -20.38
N THR A 13 -44.89 18.86 -20.77
CA THR A 13 -44.51 18.01 -21.91
C THR A 13 -45.28 18.28 -23.21
N GLN A 14 -44.80 17.66 -24.29
CA GLN A 14 -45.12 17.89 -25.71
C GLN A 14 -46.29 17.04 -26.24
N GLU A 15 -47.03 17.55 -27.23
CA GLU A 15 -47.64 16.71 -28.27
C GLU A 15 -47.60 17.37 -29.68
N ASN A 16 -48.07 16.67 -30.70
CA ASN A 16 -47.73 16.84 -32.13
C ASN A 16 -48.98 17.27 -32.97
N PHE A 17 -48.96 17.68 -34.25
CA PHE A 17 -47.91 17.77 -35.29
C PHE A 17 -48.34 18.72 -36.46
N ARG A 18 -47.36 19.18 -37.26
CA ARG A 18 -47.45 19.58 -38.71
C ARG A 18 -48.63 20.44 -39.22
N GLN A 19 -48.31 21.54 -39.91
CA GLN A 19 -48.21 21.56 -41.38
C GLN A 19 -47.53 22.84 -41.94
N MET A 20 -47.28 22.86 -43.26
CA MET A 20 -46.70 23.95 -44.09
C MET A 20 -45.18 24.19 -44.02
N ARG A 21 -44.43 23.34 -44.74
CA ARG A 21 -43.13 23.73 -45.33
C ARG A 21 -43.39 24.29 -46.74
N PHE A 22 -42.94 25.51 -47.08
CA PHE A 22 -42.37 25.82 -48.42
C PHE A 22 -41.56 27.14 -48.58
N PRO A 23 -41.35 28.05 -47.61
CA PRO A 23 -40.31 29.09 -47.74
C PRO A 23 -38.93 28.65 -47.20
N ILE A 24 -38.87 27.48 -46.54
CA ILE A 24 -37.71 27.01 -45.76
C ILE A 24 -36.46 26.77 -46.62
N VAL A 25 -36.60 26.39 -47.90
CA VAL A 25 -35.47 25.96 -48.75
C VAL A 25 -34.45 27.09 -48.99
N ILE A 26 -34.91 28.33 -49.20
CA ILE A 26 -34.02 29.47 -49.44
C ILE A 26 -33.33 29.90 -48.13
N SER A 27 -34.05 29.87 -47.00
CA SER A 27 -33.46 30.08 -45.68
C SER A 27 -32.42 29.01 -45.33
N LEU A 28 -32.64 27.75 -45.71
CA LEU A 28 -31.68 26.66 -45.50
C LEU A 28 -30.40 26.85 -46.31
N LEU A 29 -30.50 27.33 -47.55
CA LEU A 29 -29.33 27.61 -48.40
C LEU A 29 -28.50 28.81 -47.90
N LEU A 30 -29.14 29.87 -47.39
CA LEU A 30 -28.42 30.97 -46.74
C LEU A 30 -27.82 30.56 -45.39
N LEU A 31 -28.53 29.73 -44.61
CA LEU A 31 -27.96 29.12 -43.41
C LEU A 31 -26.74 28.26 -43.77
N LEU A 32 -26.79 27.39 -44.76
CA LEU A 32 -25.68 26.51 -45.15
C LEU A 32 -24.41 27.24 -45.63
N PHE A 33 -24.52 28.49 -46.12
CA PHE A 33 -23.35 29.30 -46.48
C PHE A 33 -22.86 30.23 -45.35
N CYS A 34 -23.69 30.52 -44.35
CA CYS A 34 -23.25 31.19 -43.11
C CYS A 34 -22.82 30.20 -42.01
N SER A 35 -23.28 28.96 -42.05
CA SER A 35 -22.79 27.80 -41.30
C SER A 35 -21.70 27.05 -42.08
N GLY A 36 -20.84 27.80 -42.79
CA GLY A 36 -19.49 27.31 -43.08
C GLY A 36 -18.77 27.21 -41.74
N GLU A 37 -18.83 26.02 -41.12
CA GLU A 37 -18.65 25.80 -39.70
C GLU A 37 -17.47 26.59 -39.12
N SER A 38 -17.80 27.55 -38.26
CA SER A 38 -16.84 28.05 -37.29
C SER A 38 -16.45 26.89 -36.40
N VAL A 39 -15.30 26.27 -36.67
CA VAL A 39 -14.62 25.33 -35.77
C VAL A 39 -14.07 26.11 -34.57
N ALA A 40 -14.97 26.74 -33.83
CA ALA A 40 -15.04 26.55 -32.39
C ALA A 40 -15.43 25.08 -32.19
N ALA A 41 -14.43 24.19 -32.37
CA ALA A 41 -14.46 22.96 -31.62
C ALA A 41 -14.61 23.35 -30.15
N ASP A 42 -15.45 22.64 -29.40
CA ASP A 42 -15.45 22.76 -27.95
C ASP A 42 -14.01 22.69 -27.43
N ALA A 43 -13.73 23.39 -26.34
CA ALA A 43 -12.44 23.31 -25.65
C ALA A 43 -12.28 21.96 -24.91
N ALA A 44 -12.69 20.88 -25.56
CA ALA A 44 -12.61 19.47 -25.19
C ALA A 44 -11.15 18.99 -25.21
N ASN A 45 -10.38 19.56 -24.30
CA ASN A 45 -9.21 18.97 -23.68
C ASN A 45 -8.13 18.46 -24.65
N GLN A 46 -7.33 19.38 -25.20
CA GLN A 46 -6.15 19.07 -26.04
C GLN A 46 -5.13 18.12 -25.38
N LEU A 47 -5.25 17.87 -24.07
CA LEU A 47 -4.48 16.88 -23.31
C LEU A 47 -5.02 15.43 -23.44
N LYS A 48 -6.02 15.20 -24.30
CA LYS A 48 -6.59 13.88 -24.58
C LYS A 48 -6.66 13.63 -26.09
N PHE A 49 -5.84 12.72 -26.59
CA PHE A 49 -5.85 12.30 -27.99
C PHE A 49 -5.33 10.86 -28.15
N SER A 50 -5.39 10.32 -29.36
CA SER A 50 -4.81 9.03 -29.70
C SER A 50 -4.16 9.04 -31.08
N THR A 51 -3.25 8.09 -31.32
CA THR A 51 -2.52 7.92 -32.58
C THR A 51 -2.27 6.44 -32.86
N THR A 52 -2.26 6.08 -34.15
CA THR A 52 -1.84 4.74 -34.61
C THR A 52 -0.34 4.65 -34.87
N GLU A 53 0.39 5.76 -34.75
CA GLU A 53 1.85 5.76 -34.77
C GLU A 53 2.41 5.33 -33.41
N CYS A 54 3.58 4.69 -33.39
CA CYS A 54 4.27 4.36 -32.14
C CYS A 54 4.91 5.57 -31.43
N LYS A 55 4.75 6.76 -32.01
CA LYS A 55 5.38 8.00 -31.58
C LYS A 55 4.28 8.95 -31.10
N LEU A 56 4.36 9.35 -29.84
CA LEU A 56 3.42 10.25 -29.20
C LEU A 56 4.13 11.58 -28.98
N LYS A 57 3.68 12.62 -29.66
CA LYS A 57 4.13 13.99 -29.43
C LYS A 57 3.19 14.67 -28.44
N GLU A 58 3.67 14.95 -27.23
CA GLU A 58 2.83 15.59 -26.21
C GLU A 58 2.51 17.04 -26.61
N PRO A 59 1.34 17.58 -26.22
CA PRO A 59 0.76 18.75 -26.86
C PRO A 59 1.16 20.08 -26.21
N ILE A 60 1.87 20.05 -25.08
CA ILE A 60 2.24 21.24 -24.31
C ILE A 60 3.57 21.80 -24.82
N TYR A 61 4.66 21.02 -24.79
CA TYR A 61 6.00 21.48 -25.19
C TYR A 61 6.45 20.90 -26.54
N GLY A 62 5.81 19.83 -27.00
CA GLY A 62 6.14 19.12 -28.22
C GLY A 62 7.23 18.07 -28.03
N SER A 63 7.43 17.54 -26.83
CA SER A 63 8.32 16.38 -26.60
C SER A 63 7.75 15.13 -27.29
N THR A 64 8.60 14.30 -27.88
CA THR A 64 8.18 13.06 -28.55
C THR A 64 8.64 11.85 -27.74
N PHE A 65 7.69 11.04 -27.29
CA PHE A 65 7.94 9.71 -26.74
C PHE A 65 7.86 8.70 -27.89
N ASP A 66 8.86 7.83 -28.01
CA ASP A 66 8.99 6.90 -29.13
C ASP A 66 9.09 5.47 -28.59
N PHE A 67 7.97 4.77 -28.57
CA PHE A 67 7.89 3.41 -28.02
C PHE A 67 8.32 2.34 -29.03
N SER A 68 8.83 2.71 -30.22
CA SER A 68 9.23 1.73 -31.25
C SER A 68 10.44 0.90 -30.82
N GLY A 69 11.30 1.44 -29.95
CA GLY A 69 12.36 0.68 -29.27
C GLY A 69 11.87 -0.37 -28.27
N LEU A 70 10.55 -0.45 -28.02
CA LEU A 70 9.91 -1.54 -27.28
C LEU A 70 9.28 -2.60 -28.20
N HIS A 71 9.39 -2.50 -29.53
CA HIS A 71 8.97 -3.59 -30.41
C HIS A 71 9.86 -4.82 -30.19
N SER A 72 9.27 -6.01 -30.15
CA SER A 72 9.99 -7.28 -29.99
C SER A 72 9.58 -8.25 -31.08
N ASP A 73 10.54 -8.78 -31.83
CA ASP A 73 10.30 -9.80 -32.87
C ASP A 73 9.82 -11.14 -32.29
N LEU A 74 10.07 -11.35 -30.98
CA LEU A 74 9.59 -12.47 -30.18
C LEU A 74 8.31 -12.11 -29.39
N ALA A 75 7.77 -10.91 -29.58
CA ALA A 75 6.77 -10.25 -28.73
C ALA A 75 7.22 -10.09 -27.26
N HIS A 76 6.35 -9.50 -26.42
CA HIS A 76 6.50 -9.48 -24.97
C HIS A 76 5.63 -10.56 -24.35
N VAL A 77 6.18 -11.25 -23.35
CA VAL A 77 5.50 -12.27 -22.58
C VAL A 77 5.46 -11.84 -21.12
N VAL A 78 4.25 -11.57 -20.61
CA VAL A 78 4.03 -11.27 -19.19
C VAL A 78 3.03 -12.29 -18.64
N LYS A 79 3.38 -12.94 -17.53
CA LYS A 79 2.51 -13.93 -16.87
C LYS A 79 1.67 -13.24 -15.79
N SER A 80 0.42 -13.67 -15.64
CA SER A 80 -0.38 -13.28 -14.48
C SER A 80 0.11 -14.02 -13.24
N MET A 81 0.49 -13.29 -12.20
CA MET A 81 0.80 -13.87 -10.88
C MET A 81 -0.47 -14.32 -10.14
N ASN A 82 -1.63 -13.76 -10.48
CA ASN A 82 -2.91 -14.02 -9.80
C ASN A 82 -3.70 -15.20 -10.40
N ILE A 83 -3.39 -15.60 -11.64
CA ILE A 83 -4.10 -16.69 -12.34
C ILE A 83 -3.05 -17.61 -12.95
N GLY A 84 -2.73 -18.68 -12.23
CA GLY A 84 -1.68 -19.64 -12.60
C GLY A 84 -1.88 -20.25 -13.99
N GLY A 85 -1.17 -19.71 -14.98
CA GLY A 85 -1.20 -20.16 -16.37
C GLY A 85 -1.81 -19.18 -17.37
N ASP A 86 -2.30 -18.00 -16.94
CA ASP A 86 -2.61 -16.89 -17.85
C ASP A 86 -1.30 -16.23 -18.33
N GLN A 87 -1.03 -16.33 -19.63
CA GLN A 87 0.13 -15.73 -20.29
C GLN A 87 -0.34 -14.69 -21.32
N PHE A 88 0.01 -13.43 -21.09
CA PHE A 88 -0.18 -12.34 -22.05
C PHE A 88 0.98 -12.33 -23.03
N GLU A 89 0.66 -12.39 -24.31
CA GLU A 89 1.62 -12.30 -25.41
C GLU A 89 1.19 -11.16 -26.33
N PHE A 90 1.95 -10.07 -26.34
CA PHE A 90 1.59 -8.84 -27.06
C PHE A 90 2.83 -8.13 -27.56
N ASN A 91 2.70 -7.35 -28.64
CA ASN A 91 3.83 -6.59 -29.18
C ASN A 91 3.55 -5.08 -29.10
N ILE A 92 4.55 -4.28 -28.70
CA ILE A 92 4.40 -2.82 -28.62
C ILE A 92 4.43 -2.28 -30.05
N CYS A 93 3.34 -1.61 -30.45
CA CYS A 93 3.18 -1.02 -31.79
C CYS A 93 3.39 -1.99 -32.97
N GLY A 94 3.26 -3.29 -32.73
CA GLY A 94 3.44 -4.34 -33.72
C GLY A 94 2.31 -5.35 -33.70
N ASN A 95 2.46 -6.36 -34.55
CA ASN A 95 1.70 -7.60 -34.48
C ASN A 95 2.57 -8.71 -33.87
N LEU A 96 1.95 -9.80 -33.46
CA LEU A 96 2.63 -11.04 -33.12
C LEU A 96 3.18 -11.71 -34.37
N SER A 97 4.40 -12.23 -34.28
CA SER A 97 5.08 -12.98 -35.36
C SER A 97 4.42 -14.34 -35.65
N ARG A 98 3.56 -14.82 -34.74
CA ARG A 98 2.79 -16.07 -34.86
C ARG A 98 1.28 -15.81 -34.89
N THR A 99 0.51 -16.85 -35.24
CA THR A 99 -0.94 -16.83 -35.09
C THR A 99 -1.38 -16.93 -33.62
N CYS A 100 -2.54 -16.34 -33.31
CA CYS A 100 -3.25 -16.47 -32.03
C CYS A 100 -4.65 -17.02 -32.30
N ASN A 101 -5.02 -18.14 -31.69
CA ASN A 101 -6.28 -18.85 -31.94
C ASN A 101 -6.56 -19.10 -33.45
N GLY A 102 -5.50 -19.41 -34.21
CA GLY A 102 -5.54 -19.63 -35.66
C GLY A 102 -5.57 -18.36 -36.53
N GLU A 103 -5.73 -17.17 -35.97
CA GLU A 103 -5.76 -15.91 -36.72
C GLU A 103 -4.37 -15.25 -36.80
N SER A 104 -4.01 -14.70 -37.96
CA SER A 104 -2.78 -13.94 -38.18
C SER A 104 -3.03 -12.43 -38.11
N ASN A 105 -1.97 -11.63 -37.95
CA ASN A 105 -2.07 -10.17 -37.74
C ASN A 105 -2.81 -9.78 -36.44
N VAL A 106 -2.66 -10.59 -35.39
CA VAL A 106 -3.10 -10.26 -34.03
C VAL A 106 -2.00 -9.44 -33.33
N ALA A 107 -2.37 -8.40 -32.57
CA ALA A 107 -1.43 -7.54 -31.85
C ALA A 107 -1.26 -7.91 -30.37
N ALA A 108 -2.29 -8.52 -29.77
CA ALA A 108 -2.24 -9.07 -28.41
C ALA A 108 -3.10 -10.33 -28.26
N CYS A 109 -2.57 -11.32 -27.55
CA CYS A 109 -3.13 -12.64 -27.30
C CYS A 109 -3.08 -12.96 -25.80
N LEU A 110 -4.10 -13.64 -25.29
CA LEU A 110 -4.10 -14.29 -23.98
C LEU A 110 -4.11 -15.79 -24.21
N LYS A 111 -3.08 -16.48 -23.71
CA LYS A 111 -3.08 -17.93 -23.57
C LYS A 111 -3.55 -18.27 -22.16
N ARG A 112 -4.73 -18.88 -22.05
CA ARG A 112 -5.41 -19.25 -20.81
C ARG A 112 -5.73 -20.75 -20.84
N GLN A 113 -5.18 -21.52 -19.90
CA GLN A 113 -5.41 -22.97 -19.80
C GLN A 113 -5.16 -23.73 -21.12
N GLY A 114 -4.17 -23.29 -21.91
CA GLY A 114 -3.83 -23.86 -23.22
C GLY A 114 -4.69 -23.41 -24.41
N LYS A 115 -5.83 -22.74 -24.16
CA LYS A 115 -6.66 -22.09 -25.19
C LYS A 115 -6.19 -20.64 -25.40
N GLU A 116 -6.38 -20.12 -26.61
CA GLU A 116 -5.96 -18.77 -26.98
C GLU A 116 -7.15 -17.83 -27.23
N TYR A 117 -7.02 -16.58 -26.81
CA TYR A 117 -8.03 -15.54 -26.89
C TYR A 117 -7.41 -14.26 -27.44
N ILE A 118 -7.97 -13.72 -28.52
CA ILE A 118 -7.47 -12.50 -29.16
C ILE A 118 -7.86 -11.28 -28.31
N LEU A 119 -6.88 -10.59 -27.74
CA LEU A 119 -7.08 -9.36 -26.94
C LEU A 119 -7.15 -8.11 -27.80
N GLY A 120 -6.52 -8.13 -28.98
CA GLY A 120 -6.70 -7.11 -30.00
C GLY A 120 -6.00 -7.43 -31.31
N ARG A 121 -6.67 -7.05 -32.41
CA ARG A 121 -6.16 -7.12 -33.80
C ARG A 121 -5.48 -5.83 -34.25
N GLN A 122 -5.68 -4.77 -33.48
CA GLN A 122 -5.17 -3.43 -33.72
C GLN A 122 -4.70 -2.87 -32.39
N HIS A 123 -3.69 -2.01 -32.40
CA HIS A 123 -3.24 -1.24 -31.25
C HIS A 123 -3.38 0.25 -31.59
N GLU A 124 -3.57 1.09 -30.58
CA GLU A 124 -3.60 2.55 -30.72
C GLU A 124 -3.07 3.17 -29.43
N LEU A 125 -2.22 4.18 -29.55
CA LEU A 125 -1.50 4.83 -28.46
C LEU A 125 -2.28 6.07 -28.01
N PHE A 126 -2.68 6.10 -26.73
CA PHE A 126 -3.46 7.15 -26.11
C PHE A 126 -2.60 8.04 -25.24
N TYR A 127 -2.86 9.35 -25.32
CA TYR A 127 -2.41 10.36 -24.36
C TYR A 127 -3.62 10.85 -23.55
N ASN A 128 -3.46 10.92 -22.23
CA ASN A 128 -4.51 11.42 -21.32
C ASN A 128 -3.86 12.13 -20.13
N ASN A 129 -3.76 13.45 -20.17
CA ASN A 129 -3.19 14.28 -19.09
C ASN A 129 -1.80 13.80 -18.62
N GLY A 130 -0.92 13.36 -19.53
CA GLY A 130 0.43 12.86 -19.19
C GLY A 130 0.50 11.34 -19.03
N ASN A 131 -0.61 10.65 -18.76
CA ASN A 131 -0.66 9.19 -18.86
C ASN A 131 -0.58 8.76 -20.33
N MET A 132 0.34 7.86 -20.63
CA MET A 132 0.56 7.27 -21.95
C MET A 132 0.22 5.78 -21.90
N PHE A 133 -0.64 5.30 -22.80
CA PHE A 133 -0.99 3.88 -22.83
C PHE A 133 -1.37 3.37 -24.21
N LEU A 134 -0.89 2.18 -24.59
CA LEU A 134 -1.46 1.45 -25.71
C LEU A 134 -2.81 0.84 -25.29
N LYS A 135 -3.80 0.96 -26.16
CA LYS A 135 -5.03 0.18 -26.11
C LYS A 135 -5.10 -0.76 -27.30
N TYR A 136 -5.21 -2.05 -27.02
CA TYR A 136 -5.44 -3.09 -28.01
C TYR A 136 -6.96 -3.20 -28.25
N LYS A 137 -7.35 -3.00 -29.50
CA LYS A 137 -8.72 -2.90 -29.99
C LYS A 137 -9.10 -4.12 -30.81
N SER A 138 -10.41 -4.31 -30.97
CA SER A 138 -10.99 -5.34 -31.86
C SER A 138 -10.56 -6.76 -31.46
N GLY A 139 -10.56 -7.07 -30.16
CA GLY A 139 -10.38 -8.43 -29.65
C GLY A 139 -11.52 -9.39 -30.05
N ALA A 140 -11.42 -10.65 -29.64
CA ALA A 140 -12.51 -11.60 -29.73
C ALA A 140 -13.69 -11.17 -28.84
N LYS A 141 -14.90 -11.67 -29.15
CA LYS A 141 -16.05 -11.53 -28.24
C LYS A 141 -15.68 -12.14 -26.88
N CYS A 142 -15.96 -11.41 -25.82
CA CYS A 142 -15.79 -11.88 -24.45
C CYS A 142 -17.07 -12.54 -23.98
N ASP A 143 -16.97 -13.71 -23.34
CA ASP A 143 -18.14 -14.46 -22.89
C ASP A 143 -18.95 -13.69 -21.82
N ASN A 144 -18.26 -12.92 -20.97
CA ASN A 144 -18.86 -12.05 -19.94
C ASN A 144 -18.85 -10.55 -20.32
N GLY A 145 -18.81 -10.24 -21.63
CA GLY A 145 -18.79 -8.87 -22.13
C GLY A 145 -20.10 -8.11 -21.93
N THR A 146 -20.03 -6.87 -21.43
CA THR A 146 -21.21 -5.99 -21.32
C THR A 146 -21.62 -5.41 -22.68
N ALA A 147 -22.82 -4.83 -22.78
CA ALA A 147 -23.29 -4.19 -24.02
C ALA A 147 -22.32 -3.11 -24.55
N ASP A 148 -21.72 -2.32 -23.64
CA ASP A 148 -20.76 -1.26 -23.98
C ASP A 148 -19.32 -1.75 -24.17
N LYS A 149 -19.00 -2.95 -23.66
CA LYS A 149 -17.67 -3.59 -23.77
C LYS A 149 -17.80 -5.11 -24.07
N PRO A 150 -18.30 -5.50 -25.26
CA PRO A 150 -18.63 -6.90 -25.57
C PRO A 150 -17.41 -7.78 -25.93
N ASN A 151 -16.23 -7.19 -26.09
CA ASN A 151 -15.02 -7.85 -26.61
C ASN A 151 -13.85 -7.70 -25.63
N TYR A 152 -12.92 -8.66 -25.67
CA TYR A 152 -11.64 -8.57 -24.97
C TYR A 152 -10.82 -7.36 -25.42
N GLN A 153 -10.10 -6.76 -24.47
CA GLN A 153 -9.25 -5.58 -24.65
C GLN A 153 -8.02 -5.71 -23.74
N LEU A 154 -6.84 -5.29 -24.22
CA LEU A 154 -5.63 -5.12 -23.41
C LEU A 154 -5.27 -3.64 -23.35
N HIS A 155 -4.80 -3.19 -22.20
CA HIS A 155 -4.23 -1.87 -21.96
C HIS A 155 -2.81 -2.03 -21.44
N VAL A 156 -1.83 -1.37 -22.06
CA VAL A 156 -0.43 -1.32 -21.58
C VAL A 156 -0.10 0.13 -21.26
N MET A 157 0.06 0.43 -19.98
CA MET A 157 0.30 1.76 -19.43
C MET A 157 1.80 1.99 -19.27
N PHE A 158 2.33 2.97 -19.97
CA PHE A 158 3.74 3.35 -19.87
C PHE A 158 3.95 4.34 -18.74
N SER A 159 5.02 4.14 -17.98
CA SER A 159 5.39 4.97 -16.82
C SER A 159 6.89 5.23 -16.85
N CYS A 160 7.29 6.48 -16.59
CA CYS A 160 8.69 6.87 -16.58
C CYS A 160 9.43 6.21 -15.42
N ASP A 161 10.43 5.40 -15.76
CA ASP A 161 11.48 4.96 -14.84
C ASP A 161 12.81 5.05 -15.58
N TYR A 162 13.81 5.67 -14.95
CA TYR A 162 15.17 5.79 -15.52
C TYR A 162 16.06 4.59 -15.19
N THR A 163 15.59 3.65 -14.37
CA THR A 163 16.29 2.43 -14.00
C THR A 163 15.82 1.25 -14.86
N LEU A 164 16.71 0.27 -15.06
CA LEU A 164 16.43 -0.95 -15.82
C LEU A 164 16.11 -2.10 -14.85
N ASP A 165 14.88 -2.07 -14.33
CA ASP A 165 14.31 -3.10 -13.44
C ASP A 165 14.36 -4.49 -14.11
N ALA A 166 14.65 -5.55 -13.35
CA ALA A 166 14.74 -6.92 -13.87
C ALA A 166 13.38 -7.50 -14.33
N GLN A 167 12.27 -6.90 -13.88
CA GLN A 167 10.91 -7.15 -14.38
C GLN A 167 10.18 -5.80 -14.54
N PRO A 168 10.34 -5.12 -15.69
CA PRO A 168 9.78 -3.78 -15.92
C PRO A 168 8.27 -3.79 -16.22
N MET A 169 7.65 -4.97 -16.35
CA MET A 169 6.23 -5.13 -16.68
C MET A 169 5.48 -5.92 -15.61
N HIS A 170 4.40 -5.34 -15.10
CA HIS A 170 3.54 -5.92 -14.07
C HIS A 170 2.07 -5.91 -14.53
N VAL A 171 1.41 -7.07 -14.48
CA VAL A 171 -0.03 -7.17 -14.79
C VAL A 171 -0.82 -6.71 -13.56
N THR A 172 -1.65 -5.68 -13.70
CA THR A 172 -2.58 -5.25 -12.66
C THR A 172 -3.52 -6.42 -12.31
N PRO A 173 -3.67 -6.81 -11.03
CA PRO A 173 -4.55 -7.92 -10.65
C PRO A 173 -5.97 -7.79 -11.20
N TYR A 174 -6.48 -8.87 -11.78
CA TYR A 174 -7.78 -8.91 -12.45
C TYR A 174 -8.51 -10.22 -12.18
N ALA A 175 -9.84 -10.19 -12.13
CA ALA A 175 -10.65 -11.40 -11.93
C ALA A 175 -10.78 -12.22 -13.22
N ASN A 176 -10.95 -13.55 -13.08
CA ASN A 176 -11.10 -14.50 -14.20
C ASN A 176 -12.06 -14.03 -15.32
N GLU A 177 -13.14 -13.34 -14.93
CA GLU A 177 -14.26 -12.97 -15.79
C GLU A 177 -14.11 -11.63 -16.52
N VAL A 178 -13.05 -10.84 -16.28
CA VAL A 178 -12.94 -9.53 -16.94
C VAL A 178 -12.59 -9.63 -18.42
N CYS A 179 -13.15 -8.71 -19.19
CA CYS A 179 -12.88 -8.52 -20.61
C CYS A 179 -11.85 -7.41 -20.89
N SER A 180 -11.17 -6.90 -19.86
CA SER A 180 -10.22 -5.79 -19.98
C SER A 180 -9.06 -5.97 -19.01
N PHE A 181 -7.86 -6.10 -19.56
CA PHE A 181 -6.63 -6.37 -18.82
C PHE A 181 -5.71 -5.14 -18.85
N TYR A 182 -4.94 -4.93 -17.78
CA TYR A 182 -4.07 -3.77 -17.62
C TYR A 182 -2.66 -4.24 -17.24
N ILE A 183 -1.65 -3.73 -17.93
CA ILE A 183 -0.23 -4.00 -17.66
C ILE A 183 0.48 -2.67 -17.49
N SER A 184 1.12 -2.45 -16.36
CA SER A 184 2.04 -1.34 -16.14
C SER A 184 3.40 -1.72 -16.72
N TYR A 185 3.99 -0.85 -17.55
CA TYR A 185 5.33 -0.98 -18.11
C TYR A 185 6.14 0.25 -17.67
N ARG A 186 7.11 0.04 -16.77
CA ARG A 186 8.14 1.01 -16.40
C ARG A 186 9.24 1.01 -17.44
N THR A 187 9.59 2.15 -18.00
CA THR A 187 10.60 2.20 -19.08
C THR A 187 11.22 3.59 -19.25
N PRO A 188 12.53 3.68 -19.55
CA PRO A 188 13.17 4.94 -19.92
C PRO A 188 12.55 5.61 -21.16
N LEU A 189 11.88 4.85 -22.05
CA LEU A 189 11.21 5.42 -23.23
C LEU A 189 9.90 6.14 -22.92
N ALA A 190 9.39 6.02 -21.68
CA ALA A 190 8.30 6.83 -21.14
C ALA A 190 8.80 8.09 -20.39
N CYS A 191 10.12 8.25 -20.24
CA CYS A 191 10.74 9.43 -19.66
C CYS A 191 11.11 10.46 -20.72
N LEU A 192 11.35 11.69 -20.28
CA LEU A 192 12.02 12.71 -21.08
C LEU A 192 13.53 12.47 -21.04
N SER A 193 14.22 12.55 -22.17
CA SER A 193 15.65 12.18 -22.26
C SER A 193 16.54 12.91 -21.25
N ILE A 194 17.41 12.17 -20.56
CA ILE A 194 18.47 12.76 -19.74
C ILE A 194 19.51 13.40 -20.69
N PRO A 195 19.88 14.68 -20.50
CA PRO A 195 20.95 15.33 -21.28
C PRO A 195 22.26 14.53 -21.20
N GLU A 196 22.98 14.41 -22.31
CA GLU A 196 24.13 13.49 -22.45
C GLU A 196 25.22 13.71 -21.39
N GLY A 197 25.55 14.97 -21.09
CA GLY A 197 26.50 15.34 -20.03
C GLY A 197 26.05 15.03 -18.60
N LEU A 198 24.88 14.41 -18.42
CA LEU A 198 24.28 14.00 -17.14
C LEU A 198 23.89 12.50 -17.15
N GLN A 199 24.52 11.65 -17.97
CA GLN A 199 24.20 10.22 -18.02
C GLN A 199 25.10 9.34 -17.11
N SER A 200 26.26 9.83 -16.68
CA SER A 200 27.27 9.10 -15.89
C SER A 200 27.25 9.42 -14.38
N ASN A 201 26.13 9.95 -13.85
CA ASN A 201 26.09 10.56 -12.52
C ASN A 201 26.37 9.58 -11.37
N SER A 202 27.08 10.07 -10.36
CA SER A 202 27.18 9.43 -9.05
C SER A 202 26.18 9.98 -8.01
N CYS A 203 25.57 11.15 -8.25
CA CYS A 203 24.73 11.91 -7.30
C CYS A 203 25.35 12.03 -5.88
N ARG A 204 26.69 12.13 -5.85
CA ARG A 204 27.51 12.11 -4.64
C ARG A 204 28.43 13.33 -4.57
N VAL A 205 28.73 13.76 -3.36
CA VAL A 205 29.77 14.78 -3.11
C VAL A 205 30.50 14.48 -1.80
N GLY A 206 31.83 14.59 -1.83
CA GLY A 206 32.65 14.49 -0.62
C GLY A 206 32.38 15.66 0.32
N ASP A 207 32.38 15.41 1.62
CA ASP A 207 32.34 16.50 2.60
C ASP A 207 33.68 17.25 2.63
N THR A 208 33.60 18.55 2.92
CA THR A 208 34.75 19.42 3.12
C THR A 208 35.18 19.51 4.59
N LYS A 209 34.38 18.97 5.52
CA LYS A 209 34.64 18.95 6.97
C LYS A 209 35.01 17.57 7.53
N SER A 210 34.70 16.50 6.81
CA SER A 210 34.97 15.11 7.19
C SER A 210 35.36 14.30 5.95
N ASN A 211 36.04 13.16 6.13
CA ASN A 211 36.42 12.27 5.03
C ASN A 211 35.25 11.35 4.58
N GLY A 212 34.01 11.87 4.65
CA GLY A 212 32.78 11.19 4.27
C GLY A 212 32.27 11.64 2.91
N THR A 213 31.21 10.98 2.43
CA THR A 213 30.58 11.27 1.14
C THR A 213 29.07 11.26 1.31
N PHE A 214 28.41 12.35 0.95
CA PHE A 214 26.96 12.39 0.82
C PHE A 214 26.52 11.62 -0.43
N ASP A 215 25.45 10.83 -0.32
CA ASP A 215 24.80 10.13 -1.43
C ASP A 215 23.31 10.46 -1.43
N LEU A 216 22.87 11.19 -2.46
CA LEU A 216 21.48 11.60 -2.62
C LEU A 216 20.76 10.78 -3.71
N MET A 217 21.42 9.78 -4.32
CA MET A 217 20.85 8.99 -5.41
C MET A 217 19.54 8.27 -5.05
N PRO A 218 19.33 7.76 -3.81
CA PRO A 218 18.05 7.16 -3.42
C PRO A 218 16.85 8.13 -3.43
N LEU A 219 17.09 9.45 -3.47
CA LEU A 219 16.03 10.46 -3.61
C LEU A 219 15.61 10.66 -5.08
N SER A 220 16.26 10.00 -6.03
CA SER A 220 15.97 10.15 -7.47
C SER A 220 14.82 9.26 -7.97
N ASP A 221 14.47 8.22 -7.21
CA ASP A 221 13.53 7.17 -7.63
C ASP A 221 12.05 7.51 -7.33
N SER A 222 11.75 8.76 -6.97
CA SER A 222 10.40 9.26 -6.74
C SER A 222 10.31 10.78 -6.91
N ASN A 223 9.12 11.27 -7.28
CA ASN A 223 8.81 12.70 -7.26
C ASN A 223 8.28 13.11 -5.86
N TYR A 224 8.77 14.23 -5.35
CA TYR A 224 8.28 14.90 -4.14
C TYR A 224 7.37 16.06 -4.51
N HIS A 225 6.45 16.40 -3.61
CA HIS A 225 5.50 17.49 -3.78
C HIS A 225 5.51 18.43 -2.57
N THR A 226 5.56 19.74 -2.81
CA THR A 226 5.50 20.76 -1.74
C THR A 226 4.68 21.97 -2.18
N SER A 227 3.87 22.55 -1.28
CA SER A 227 3.00 23.68 -1.66
C SER A 227 3.79 24.98 -1.83
N ASN A 228 3.43 25.79 -2.82
CA ASN A 228 3.90 27.17 -2.92
C ASN A 228 3.21 28.14 -1.94
N ARG A 229 2.35 27.62 -1.04
CA ARG A 229 1.53 28.36 -0.06
C ARG A 229 0.46 29.27 -0.67
N GLN A 230 0.23 29.19 -1.99
CA GLN A 230 -0.74 30.00 -2.76
C GLN A 230 -1.80 29.11 -3.48
N GLY A 231 -1.75 27.79 -3.23
CA GLY A 231 -2.66 26.80 -3.79
C GLY A 231 -2.20 26.15 -5.09
N ALA A 232 -0.91 26.26 -5.41
CA ALA A 232 -0.20 25.45 -6.40
C ALA A 232 0.93 24.68 -5.70
N PHE A 233 1.58 23.75 -6.40
CA PHE A 233 2.55 22.81 -5.80
C PHE A 233 3.79 22.65 -6.67
N PHE A 234 4.97 22.66 -6.07
CA PHE A 234 6.19 22.23 -6.75
C PHE A 234 6.27 20.71 -6.80
N VAL A 235 6.56 20.17 -7.97
CA VAL A 235 7.02 18.80 -8.22
C VAL A 235 8.54 18.83 -8.28
N ILE A 236 9.20 17.98 -7.51
CA ILE A 236 10.66 17.98 -7.31
C ILE A 236 11.19 16.55 -7.45
N ASN A 237 12.27 16.36 -8.22
CA ASN A 237 13.07 15.13 -8.24
C ASN A 237 14.56 15.49 -8.02
N VAL A 238 15.29 14.67 -7.28
CA VAL A 238 16.72 14.89 -6.96
C VAL A 238 17.60 14.10 -7.92
N CYS A 239 18.59 14.74 -8.55
CA CYS A 239 19.54 14.11 -9.51
C CYS A 239 18.97 13.44 -10.78
N LYS A 240 17.65 13.29 -10.95
CA LYS A 240 17.02 12.96 -12.24
C LYS A 240 16.03 14.07 -12.63
N PRO A 241 15.59 14.15 -13.90
CA PRO A 241 14.42 14.96 -14.26
C PRO A 241 13.17 14.42 -13.56
N VAL A 242 12.13 15.26 -13.41
CA VAL A 242 10.82 14.86 -12.89
C VAL A 242 10.30 13.63 -13.66
N LEU A 243 9.89 12.59 -12.93
CA LEU A 243 9.31 11.39 -13.52
C LEU A 243 7.99 11.77 -14.20
N TYR A 244 7.94 11.64 -15.53
CA TYR A 244 6.85 12.16 -16.36
C TYR A 244 5.59 11.29 -16.25
N GLY A 245 4.43 11.94 -16.10
CA GLY A 245 3.14 11.28 -15.91
C GLY A 245 2.02 12.26 -15.58
N GLU A 246 0.91 11.75 -15.03
CA GLU A 246 -0.23 12.58 -14.62
C GLU A 246 0.11 13.50 -13.45
N ASN A 247 -0.27 14.78 -13.62
CA ASN A 247 0.11 15.89 -12.72
C ASN A 247 1.63 16.13 -12.58
N SER A 248 2.47 15.52 -13.45
CA SER A 248 3.92 15.76 -13.54
C SER A 248 4.39 16.00 -14.99
N MET A 249 3.52 16.58 -15.84
CA MET A 249 3.80 16.95 -17.25
C MET A 249 4.75 18.16 -17.38
N CYS A 250 5.92 18.09 -16.74
CA CYS A 250 6.87 19.19 -16.68
C CYS A 250 7.71 19.32 -17.96
N PRO A 251 8.23 20.53 -18.28
CA PRO A 251 9.10 20.73 -19.45
C PRO A 251 10.34 19.82 -19.44
N ALA A 252 10.82 19.43 -20.63
CA ALA A 252 12.02 18.60 -20.77
C ALA A 252 13.23 19.18 -20.00
N GLY A 253 13.94 18.28 -19.30
CA GLY A 253 15.05 18.64 -18.43
C GLY A 253 14.66 19.22 -17.06
N SER A 254 13.38 19.48 -16.74
CA SER A 254 13.00 20.01 -15.42
C SER A 254 13.23 18.98 -14.30
N SER A 255 13.83 19.41 -13.20
CA SER A 255 13.93 18.67 -11.92
C SER A 255 13.12 19.37 -10.82
N VAL A 256 12.94 20.70 -10.92
CA VAL A 256 12.00 21.48 -10.11
C VAL A 256 11.00 22.19 -11.02
N CYS A 257 9.71 21.99 -10.75
CA CYS A 257 8.62 22.37 -11.64
C CYS A 257 7.39 22.79 -10.81
N LEU A 258 6.70 23.87 -11.17
CA LEU A 258 5.46 24.29 -10.51
C LEU A 258 4.24 23.74 -11.28
N PHE A 259 3.31 23.13 -10.56
CA PHE A 259 1.99 22.69 -11.01
C PHE A 259 0.88 23.55 -10.39
N ASP A 260 0.14 24.29 -11.21
CA ASP A 260 -1.07 25.04 -10.79
C ASP A 260 -2.34 24.44 -11.39
N SER A 261 -3.10 23.70 -10.58
CA SER A 261 -4.37 23.08 -10.97
C SER A 261 -5.46 24.07 -11.39
N LYS A 262 -5.32 25.37 -11.06
CA LYS A 262 -6.27 26.43 -11.43
C LYS A 262 -5.97 27.03 -12.81
N ALA A 263 -4.75 26.89 -13.32
CA ALA A 263 -4.35 27.45 -14.60
C ALA A 263 -5.11 26.77 -15.76
N THR A 264 -5.89 27.55 -16.52
CA THR A 264 -6.69 27.06 -17.64
C THR A 264 -5.83 26.72 -18.86
N ASN A 265 -4.76 27.49 -19.11
CA ASN A 265 -3.77 27.22 -20.14
C ASN A 265 -2.80 26.08 -19.71
N PRO A 266 -2.69 24.97 -20.46
CA PRO A 266 -1.74 23.89 -20.14
C PRO A 266 -0.27 24.31 -20.04
N LYS A 267 0.15 25.37 -20.75
CA LYS A 267 1.52 25.90 -20.69
C LYS A 267 1.84 26.74 -19.45
N GLU A 268 0.80 27.23 -18.76
CA GLU A 268 0.91 27.94 -17.49
C GLU A 268 0.66 27.00 -16.31
N ARG A 269 -0.02 25.87 -16.56
CA ARG A 269 -0.26 24.79 -15.58
C ARG A 269 1.01 24.07 -15.14
N PHE A 270 2.03 24.02 -15.98
CA PHE A 270 3.36 23.48 -15.66
C PHE A 270 4.44 24.48 -16.06
N ILE A 271 5.31 24.84 -15.11
CA ILE A 271 6.36 25.85 -15.31
C ILE A 271 7.68 25.31 -14.77
N ASN A 272 8.77 25.40 -15.55
CA ASN A 272 10.10 25.00 -15.12
C ASN A 272 10.67 26.03 -14.13
N PHE A 273 11.00 25.59 -12.92
CA PHE A 273 11.66 26.39 -11.88
C PHE A 273 13.10 25.95 -11.60
N GLY A 274 13.58 24.91 -12.28
CA GLY A 274 14.97 24.47 -12.25
C GLY A 274 15.20 23.18 -13.05
N ASN A 275 16.24 23.16 -13.89
CA ASN A 275 16.67 21.98 -14.64
C ASN A 275 17.33 20.92 -13.74
N VAL A 276 17.40 19.68 -14.25
CA VAL A 276 18.13 18.57 -13.64
C VAL A 276 19.59 18.94 -13.44
N GLN A 277 20.06 18.73 -12.22
CA GLN A 277 21.42 18.95 -11.78
C GLN A 277 21.80 17.77 -10.89
N THR A 278 23.03 17.29 -11.03
CA THR A 278 23.43 15.94 -10.60
C THR A 278 24.69 15.93 -9.74
N HIS A 279 25.27 17.12 -9.57
CA HIS A 279 26.44 17.39 -8.76
C HIS A 279 26.01 18.23 -7.54
N PRO A 280 25.63 17.59 -6.42
CA PRO A 280 25.42 18.33 -5.17
C PRO A 280 26.73 19.00 -4.72
N VAL A 281 26.62 20.13 -4.02
CA VAL A 281 27.76 20.99 -3.64
C VAL A 281 27.69 21.29 -2.14
N VAL A 282 28.85 21.30 -1.48
CA VAL A 282 28.99 21.70 -0.07
C VAL A 282 29.55 23.11 0.02
N GLU A 283 28.69 24.13 0.05
CA GLU A 283 29.14 25.52 0.17
C GLU A 283 29.13 26.00 1.61
N LYS A 284 30.27 26.51 2.10
CA LYS A 284 30.44 27.00 3.48
C LYS A 284 30.03 25.97 4.55
N GLY A 285 30.00 24.68 4.16
CA GLY A 285 29.55 23.57 4.99
C GLY A 285 28.04 23.34 5.04
N GLN A 286 27.28 23.83 4.05
CA GLN A 286 25.88 23.49 3.80
C GLN A 286 25.78 22.68 2.51
N LEU A 287 25.17 21.49 2.57
CA LEU A 287 24.90 20.66 1.40
C LEU A 287 23.72 21.26 0.61
N LEU A 288 23.89 21.44 -0.70
CA LEU A 288 22.86 21.98 -1.56
C LEU A 288 22.92 21.43 -2.98
N LEU A 289 21.82 21.56 -3.69
CA LEU A 289 21.73 21.35 -5.14
C LEU A 289 21.06 22.60 -5.75
N ARG A 290 21.75 23.25 -6.69
CA ARG A 290 21.18 24.38 -7.45
C ARG A 290 20.59 23.85 -8.76
N HIS A 291 19.53 24.48 -9.21
CA HIS A 291 18.80 24.13 -10.43
C HIS A 291 18.44 25.42 -11.17
N GLU A 292 19.13 25.71 -12.27
CA GLU A 292 18.87 26.90 -13.10
C GLU A 292 17.68 26.65 -14.03
N SER A 293 16.77 27.62 -14.17
CA SER A 293 15.65 27.53 -15.14
C SER A 293 15.95 28.32 -16.41
N PRO A 294 15.44 27.90 -17.59
CA PRO A 294 15.34 28.74 -18.77
C PRO A 294 14.18 29.76 -18.72
N THR A 295 13.32 29.71 -17.68
CA THR A 295 12.11 30.55 -17.60
C THR A 295 12.40 31.92 -17.00
N PRO A 296 12.06 33.03 -17.68
CA PRO A 296 12.23 34.40 -17.17
C PRO A 296 11.46 34.67 -15.88
N CYS A 297 12.07 35.41 -14.96
CA CYS A 297 11.50 35.74 -13.66
C CYS A 297 10.45 36.86 -13.75
N ALA A 298 9.26 36.65 -13.19
CA ALA A 298 8.17 37.64 -13.23
C ALA A 298 8.45 38.95 -12.46
N LYS A 299 9.48 38.98 -11.61
CA LYS A 299 9.95 40.20 -10.91
C LYS A 299 11.09 40.92 -11.63
N ASN A 300 11.84 40.23 -12.48
CA ASN A 300 12.94 40.77 -13.25
C ASN A 300 13.08 39.96 -14.54
N SER A 301 12.52 40.47 -15.65
CA SER A 301 12.55 39.79 -16.95
C SER A 301 13.94 39.66 -17.59
N SER A 302 14.97 40.30 -17.00
CA SER A 302 16.38 40.15 -17.39
C SER A 302 17.12 39.08 -16.58
N ALA A 303 16.42 38.36 -15.70
CA ALA A 303 16.90 37.19 -14.98
C ALA A 303 15.92 36.03 -15.15
N ASN A 304 16.40 34.81 -14.98
CA ASN A 304 15.55 33.62 -14.95
C ASN A 304 15.25 33.20 -13.50
N TYR A 305 14.31 32.27 -13.33
CA TYR A 305 14.15 31.57 -12.06
C TYR A 305 15.35 30.64 -11.79
N THR A 306 15.65 30.45 -10.52
CA THR A 306 16.60 29.44 -10.03
C THR A 306 15.94 28.75 -8.84
N SER A 307 16.12 27.44 -8.67
CA SER A 307 15.75 26.74 -7.45
C SER A 307 17.00 26.25 -6.72
N VAL A 308 17.02 26.36 -5.39
CA VAL A 308 18.08 25.81 -4.55
C VAL A 308 17.45 24.91 -3.49
N ILE A 309 17.80 23.63 -3.54
CA ILE A 309 17.43 22.65 -2.51
C ILE A 309 18.58 22.58 -1.52
N TYR A 310 18.34 23.06 -0.30
CA TYR A 310 19.26 22.98 0.82
C TYR A 310 18.97 21.69 1.60
N PHE A 311 19.94 20.78 1.60
CA PHE A 311 19.84 19.53 2.33
C PHE A 311 20.40 19.72 3.74
N SER A 312 19.65 19.30 4.75
CA SER A 312 20.06 19.40 6.16
C SER A 312 19.93 18.06 6.87
N CYS A 313 20.98 17.69 7.60
CA CYS A 313 20.99 16.49 8.44
C CYS A 313 19.90 16.57 9.52
N ASP A 314 18.90 15.71 9.41
CA ASP A 314 18.03 15.33 10.50
C ASP A 314 17.92 13.80 10.48
N LYS A 315 18.30 13.14 11.57
CA LYS A 315 18.28 11.66 11.69
C LYS A 315 16.96 11.11 12.22
N PHE A 316 16.06 11.99 12.64
CA PHE A 316 14.84 11.68 13.37
C PHE A 316 13.57 12.12 12.63
N ILE A 317 13.71 12.91 11.56
CA ILE A 317 12.59 13.27 10.68
C ILE A 317 11.98 12.01 10.05
N ARG A 318 10.69 11.75 10.32
CA ARG A 318 9.96 10.56 9.81
C ARG A 318 9.24 10.78 8.48
N ASN A 319 9.13 12.01 7.99
CA ASN A 319 8.64 12.31 6.64
C ASN A 319 9.58 13.34 5.99
N ALA A 320 10.74 12.88 5.52
CA ALA A 320 11.66 13.73 4.77
C ALA A 320 11.04 14.09 3.42
N HIS A 321 10.63 15.34 3.28
CA HIS A 321 10.21 15.93 2.01
C HIS A 321 10.84 17.33 1.90
N PRO A 322 11.00 17.86 0.67
CA PRO A 322 11.32 19.27 0.51
C PRO A 322 10.16 20.14 1.04
N GLU A 323 10.50 21.23 1.72
CA GLU A 323 9.58 22.32 2.06
C GLU A 323 9.97 23.57 1.29
N PHE A 324 8.99 24.26 0.69
CA PHE A 324 9.24 25.60 0.15
C PHE A 324 9.53 26.59 1.29
N ALA A 325 10.79 27.00 1.41
CA ALA A 325 11.28 27.88 2.48
C ALA A 325 10.99 29.35 2.20
N GLY A 326 11.14 29.79 0.93
CA GLY A 326 10.86 31.16 0.52
C GLY A 326 11.57 31.59 -0.76
N LEU A 327 11.66 32.92 -0.96
CA LEU A 327 12.40 33.53 -2.05
C LEU A 327 13.72 34.13 -1.55
N GLY A 328 14.76 34.07 -2.38
CA GLY A 328 16.02 34.79 -2.20
C GLY A 328 15.87 36.31 -2.35
N ALA A 329 16.93 37.04 -2.02
CA ALA A 329 16.95 38.51 -2.06
C ALA A 329 16.72 39.12 -3.47
N ASP A 330 16.93 38.33 -4.52
CA ASP A 330 16.65 38.67 -5.92
C ASP A 330 15.16 38.57 -6.29
N SER A 331 14.32 37.98 -5.42
CA SER A 331 12.93 37.57 -5.70
C SER A 331 12.75 36.61 -6.89
N CYS A 332 13.83 35.94 -7.33
CA CYS A 332 13.86 35.04 -8.49
C CYS A 332 14.45 33.66 -8.15
N THR A 333 15.28 33.57 -7.10
CA THR A 333 15.72 32.31 -6.51
C THR A 333 14.65 31.76 -5.57
N TYR A 334 14.16 30.56 -5.82
CA TYR A 334 13.26 29.79 -4.96
C TYR A 334 14.10 28.87 -4.06
N GLN A 335 13.82 28.89 -2.76
CA GLN A 335 14.59 28.16 -1.77
C GLN A 335 13.73 27.05 -1.16
N PHE A 336 14.29 25.85 -1.11
CA PHE A 336 13.68 24.66 -0.54
C PHE A 336 14.56 24.10 0.56
N ASN A 337 13.98 23.74 1.70
CA ASN A 337 14.68 23.00 2.75
C ASN A 337 14.29 21.54 2.63
N PHE A 338 15.26 20.64 2.45
CA PHE A 338 15.04 19.20 2.47
C PHE A 338 15.81 18.65 3.69
N ALA A 339 15.12 18.66 4.84
CA ALA A 339 15.60 17.90 5.99
C ALA A 339 15.52 16.41 5.63
N THR A 340 16.68 15.76 5.51
CA THR A 340 16.77 14.36 5.13
C THR A 340 17.95 13.70 5.85
N PRO A 341 17.79 12.46 6.34
CA PRO A 341 18.88 11.78 7.00
C PRO A 341 20.08 11.45 6.09
N LEU A 342 19.87 11.37 4.77
CA LEU A 342 20.93 11.21 3.78
C LEU A 342 21.88 12.42 3.69
N ALA A 343 21.52 13.54 4.31
CA ALA A 343 22.35 14.73 4.45
C ALA A 343 23.21 14.73 5.73
N CYS A 344 23.45 13.57 6.34
CA CYS A 344 24.33 13.38 7.49
C CYS A 344 25.62 12.62 7.09
N ASN A 345 26.81 13.16 7.39
CA ASN A 345 28.10 12.51 7.08
C ASN A 345 28.53 11.41 8.06
N ASP A 346 27.84 11.31 9.20
CA ASP A 346 28.11 10.37 10.28
C ASP A 346 27.05 9.25 10.33
N LEU A 347 26.49 8.92 9.17
CA LEU A 347 25.80 7.65 8.96
C LEU A 347 26.84 6.52 9.00
N LYS A 348 26.69 5.61 9.97
CA LYS A 348 27.57 4.45 10.08
C LYS A 348 27.33 3.49 8.90
N PRO A 349 28.34 2.71 8.50
CA PRO A 349 28.12 1.49 7.72
C PRO A 349 27.02 0.62 8.36
N CYS A 350 26.18 -0.01 7.54
CA CYS A 350 24.98 -0.73 7.99
C CYS A 350 23.88 0.16 8.62
N THR A 351 23.64 1.35 8.07
CA THR A 351 22.46 2.17 8.40
C THR A 351 21.54 2.32 7.18
N ALA A 352 20.23 2.48 7.42
CA ALA A 352 19.21 2.64 6.39
C ALA A 352 18.07 3.54 6.85
N PHE A 353 17.39 4.18 5.89
CA PHE A 353 16.23 5.03 6.15
C PHE A 353 14.98 4.53 5.44
N THR A 354 13.93 4.27 6.22
CA THR A 354 12.66 3.75 5.70
C THR A 354 11.95 4.78 4.82
N SER A 355 10.88 4.38 4.11
CA SER A 355 9.97 5.35 3.45
C SER A 355 9.27 6.28 4.44
N THR A 356 9.18 5.89 5.72
CA THR A 356 8.81 6.72 6.87
C THR A 356 10.05 7.25 7.62
N ASN A 357 11.14 7.47 6.87
CA ASN A 357 12.43 8.13 7.16
C ASN A 357 13.09 7.82 8.51
N GLU A 358 12.72 6.69 9.10
CA GLU A 358 13.31 6.17 10.31
C GLU A 358 14.67 5.54 10.06
N LEU A 359 15.65 5.88 10.91
CA LEU A 359 16.95 5.23 11.00
C LEU A 359 16.83 3.80 11.55
N LEU A 360 17.05 2.80 10.69
CA LEU A 360 17.40 1.46 11.12
C LEU A 360 18.93 1.35 11.21
N ASP A 361 19.46 1.39 12.44
CA ASP A 361 20.90 1.28 12.72
C ASP A 361 21.28 -0.19 13.01
N LEU A 362 21.77 -0.87 11.98
CA LEU A 362 22.28 -2.24 12.05
C LEU A 362 23.81 -2.27 12.20
N SER A 363 24.48 -1.15 12.49
CA SER A 363 25.96 -1.07 12.57
C SER A 363 26.59 -2.01 13.61
N SER A 364 25.85 -2.42 14.65
CA SER A 364 26.33 -3.43 15.60
C SER A 364 26.40 -4.85 15.00
N LEU A 365 25.89 -5.07 13.79
CA LEU A 365 26.02 -6.33 13.06
C LEU A 365 27.36 -6.48 12.35
N SER A 366 28.01 -5.38 11.94
CA SER A 366 29.34 -5.43 11.31
C SER A 366 30.48 -5.72 12.29
N SER A 367 30.24 -5.58 13.60
CA SER A 367 31.17 -6.01 14.65
C SER A 367 30.96 -7.46 15.11
N LYS A 368 29.95 -8.18 14.58
CA LYS A 368 29.75 -9.61 14.87
C LYS A 368 30.69 -10.47 14.02
N PRO A 369 31.22 -11.58 14.56
CA PRO A 369 31.98 -12.53 13.77
C PRO A 369 31.12 -13.13 12.66
N ALA A 370 31.75 -13.52 11.55
CA ALA A 370 31.09 -14.25 10.48
C ALA A 370 30.44 -15.54 11.02
N ARG A 371 29.25 -15.87 10.52
CA ARG A 371 28.55 -17.12 10.87
C ARG A 371 28.71 -18.14 9.75
N THR A 372 29.06 -19.37 10.11
CA THR A 372 29.00 -20.52 9.20
C THR A 372 27.65 -21.22 9.35
N LEU A 373 26.98 -21.48 8.23
CA LEU A 373 25.70 -22.17 8.12
C LEU A 373 25.89 -23.40 7.23
N LEU A 374 25.33 -24.55 7.61
CA LEU A 374 25.39 -25.76 6.79
C LEU A 374 24.09 -25.91 6.00
N LYS A 375 24.22 -26.13 4.69
CA LYS A 375 23.13 -26.55 3.80
C LYS A 375 23.69 -27.46 2.71
N ASP A 376 23.01 -28.58 2.45
CA ASP A 376 23.28 -29.50 1.33
C ASP A 376 24.76 -29.92 1.18
N GLY A 377 25.44 -30.14 2.32
CA GLY A 377 26.85 -30.57 2.39
C GLY A 377 27.89 -29.45 2.17
N LYS A 378 27.47 -28.19 2.04
CA LYS A 378 28.35 -27.01 1.90
C LYS A 378 28.40 -26.22 3.21
N ASN A 379 29.55 -25.62 3.49
CA ASN A 379 29.75 -24.68 4.60
C ASN A 379 29.67 -23.23 4.08
N TYR A 380 28.53 -22.57 4.28
CA TYR A 380 28.33 -21.17 3.90
C TYR A 380 28.80 -20.23 5.01
N THR A 381 29.82 -19.41 4.76
CA THR A 381 30.33 -18.44 5.75
C THR A 381 29.99 -17.02 5.32
N ILE A 382 29.31 -16.26 6.19
CA ILE A 382 28.75 -14.93 5.90
C ILE A 382 29.04 -13.95 7.04
N ALA A 383 29.53 -12.76 6.69
CA ALA A 383 29.48 -11.58 7.56
C ALA A 383 28.42 -10.59 7.07
N VAL A 384 27.99 -9.68 7.94
CA VAL A 384 26.89 -8.73 7.66
C VAL A 384 27.43 -7.31 7.80
N CYS A 385 27.42 -6.56 6.69
CA CYS A 385 28.01 -5.23 6.59
C CYS A 385 29.52 -5.17 6.90
N ALA A 386 30.22 -6.30 6.73
CA ALA A 386 31.65 -6.47 6.97
C ALA A 386 32.22 -7.57 6.06
N HIS A 387 33.55 -7.65 5.98
CA HIS A 387 34.26 -8.77 5.35
C HIS A 387 34.09 -10.04 6.18
N ALA A 388 33.94 -11.20 5.53
CA ALA A 388 33.79 -12.49 6.21
C ALA A 388 35.10 -13.05 6.77
N GLY A 389 36.24 -12.64 6.21
CA GLY A 389 37.55 -13.23 6.53
C GLY A 389 37.66 -14.70 6.09
N ALA A 390 38.73 -15.37 6.51
CA ALA A 390 38.97 -16.78 6.15
C ALA A 390 37.80 -17.70 6.59
N PRO A 391 37.32 -18.63 5.74
CA PRO A 391 37.94 -19.09 4.49
C PRO A 391 37.66 -18.21 3.25
N CYS A 392 36.81 -17.19 3.36
CA CYS A 392 36.49 -16.29 2.25
C CYS A 392 37.67 -15.38 1.85
N GLN A 393 37.59 -14.81 0.64
CA GLN A 393 38.54 -13.81 0.15
C GLN A 393 38.49 -12.52 1.00
N GLU A 394 39.57 -11.75 0.99
CA GLU A 394 39.76 -10.53 1.82
C GLU A 394 38.58 -9.54 1.71
N ASN A 395 38.09 -9.28 0.50
CA ASN A 395 36.94 -8.40 0.25
C ASN A 395 35.57 -9.11 0.27
N GLY A 396 35.53 -10.43 0.46
CA GLY A 396 34.31 -11.24 0.37
C GLY A 396 33.38 -11.03 1.56
N GLY A 397 32.10 -10.75 1.29
CA GLY A 397 31.07 -10.66 2.34
C GLY A 397 30.42 -12.02 2.64
N ALA A 398 30.40 -12.92 1.66
CA ALA A 398 29.96 -14.30 1.80
C ALA A 398 30.75 -15.24 0.89
N CYS A 399 30.92 -16.49 1.31
CA CYS A 399 31.45 -17.58 0.51
C CYS A 399 30.80 -18.92 0.90
N TYR A 400 30.96 -19.96 0.07
CA TYR A 400 30.81 -21.34 0.54
C TYR A 400 32.08 -22.16 0.29
N GLU A 401 32.35 -23.11 1.18
CA GLU A 401 33.37 -24.14 0.99
C GLU A 401 32.72 -25.47 0.57
N GLN A 402 33.28 -26.11 -0.45
CA GLN A 402 32.91 -27.46 -0.89
C GLN A 402 34.17 -28.17 -1.42
N ASN A 403 34.43 -29.42 -0.99
CA ASN A 403 35.60 -30.20 -1.40
C ASN A 403 36.94 -29.45 -1.25
N SER A 404 37.11 -28.68 -0.17
CA SER A 404 38.27 -27.82 0.11
C SER A 404 38.53 -26.71 -0.92
N THR A 405 37.52 -26.33 -1.73
CA THR A 405 37.56 -25.12 -2.56
C THR A 405 36.55 -24.10 -2.03
N THR A 406 36.98 -22.84 -1.96
CA THR A 406 36.11 -21.72 -1.56
C THR A 406 35.57 -21.00 -2.78
N ILE A 407 34.25 -20.88 -2.87
CA ILE A 407 33.55 -20.13 -3.92
C ILE A 407 33.05 -18.81 -3.32
N SER A 408 33.52 -17.68 -3.87
CA SER A 408 33.06 -16.34 -3.47
C SER A 408 31.63 -16.09 -3.91
N LEU A 409 30.79 -15.56 -3.02
CA LEU A 409 29.36 -15.30 -3.25
C LEU A 409 29.02 -13.80 -3.26
N GLY A 410 30.04 -12.95 -3.32
CA GLY A 410 29.92 -11.51 -3.47
C GLY A 410 30.83 -10.73 -2.52
N ASN A 411 31.29 -9.57 -2.98
CA ASN A 411 32.06 -8.62 -2.21
C ASN A 411 31.20 -7.97 -1.12
N SER A 412 31.80 -7.71 0.05
CA SER A 412 31.11 -7.14 1.20
C SER A 412 30.65 -5.71 0.93
N ASN A 413 29.35 -5.49 1.04
CA ASN A 413 28.71 -4.18 1.01
C ASN A 413 28.31 -3.77 2.44
N SER A 414 28.11 -2.48 2.68
CA SER A 414 27.50 -1.97 3.93
C SER A 414 26.34 -0.98 3.68
N GLN A 415 25.98 -0.77 2.42
CA GLN A 415 24.85 0.03 1.96
C GLN A 415 23.58 -0.83 1.97
N LEU A 416 22.80 -0.68 3.02
CA LEU A 416 21.47 -1.29 3.14
C LEU A 416 20.49 -0.63 2.16
N ARG A 417 19.55 -1.42 1.63
CA ARG A 417 18.52 -1.02 0.67
C ARG A 417 17.15 -1.51 1.16
N PHE A 418 16.06 -0.93 0.65
CA PHE A 418 14.71 -1.48 0.82
C PHE A 418 14.23 -2.10 -0.48
N ASN A 419 13.59 -3.26 -0.43
CA ASN A 419 12.98 -3.87 -1.61
C ASN A 419 11.58 -3.25 -1.85
N GLN A 420 10.96 -3.52 -3.00
CA GLN A 420 9.64 -2.98 -3.36
C GLN A 420 8.53 -3.37 -2.37
N THR A 421 8.74 -4.39 -1.52
CA THR A 421 7.77 -4.80 -0.48
C THR A 421 7.89 -3.99 0.81
N GLY A 422 8.99 -3.25 1.01
CA GLY A 422 9.29 -2.51 2.25
C GLY A 422 10.20 -3.25 3.24
N SER A 423 10.69 -4.44 2.88
CA SER A 423 11.71 -5.18 3.65
C SER A 423 13.10 -4.56 3.47
N LEU A 424 13.82 -4.44 4.57
CA LEU A 424 15.23 -4.07 4.60
C LEU A 424 16.10 -5.23 4.08
N TYR A 425 17.07 -4.96 3.21
CA TYR A 425 18.03 -5.95 2.74
C TYR A 425 19.44 -5.38 2.50
N LEU A 426 20.43 -6.27 2.45
CA LEU A 426 21.80 -6.00 2.01
C LEU A 426 22.09 -6.86 0.78
N LEU A 427 22.89 -6.35 -0.16
CA LEU A 427 23.26 -7.04 -1.38
C LEU A 427 24.78 -7.04 -1.58
N TYR A 428 25.34 -8.23 -1.75
CA TYR A 428 26.72 -8.49 -2.14
C TYR A 428 26.75 -8.95 -3.59
N GLU A 429 27.58 -8.33 -4.40
CA GLU A 429 27.66 -8.47 -5.86
C GLU A 429 29.10 -8.85 -6.26
N ASP A 430 29.37 -9.13 -7.53
CA ASP A 430 30.71 -9.49 -8.04
C ASP A 430 31.36 -10.75 -7.42
N GLY A 431 30.56 -11.78 -7.12
CA GLY A 431 31.07 -13.10 -6.71
C GLY A 431 31.76 -13.89 -7.82
N ALA A 432 32.09 -15.14 -7.53
CA ALA A 432 32.71 -16.06 -8.50
C ALA A 432 31.78 -16.34 -9.69
N GLU A 433 32.36 -16.72 -10.83
CA GLU A 433 31.60 -17.09 -12.03
C GLU A 433 30.91 -18.45 -11.89
N CYS A 434 29.73 -18.57 -12.50
CA CYS A 434 28.85 -19.72 -12.37
C CYS A 434 27.96 -19.89 -13.62
N SER A 435 27.74 -21.14 -14.01
CA SER A 435 26.95 -21.50 -15.19
C SER A 435 25.46 -21.55 -14.87
N THR A 436 24.64 -20.83 -15.63
CA THR A 436 23.17 -20.90 -15.58
C THR A 436 22.61 -21.38 -16.92
N ALA A 437 21.35 -21.81 -16.95
CA ALA A 437 20.66 -22.18 -18.20
C ALA A 437 20.56 -21.02 -19.23
N THR A 438 20.82 -19.78 -18.81
CA THR A 438 20.84 -18.58 -19.66
C THR A 438 22.26 -18.05 -19.92
N GLY A 439 23.30 -18.85 -19.69
CA GLY A 439 24.71 -18.46 -19.84
C GLY A 439 25.43 -18.23 -18.51
N MET A 440 26.63 -17.65 -18.58
CA MET A 440 27.48 -17.40 -17.42
C MET A 440 27.01 -16.17 -16.63
N ARG A 441 27.00 -16.26 -15.30
CA ARG A 441 26.78 -15.14 -14.37
C ARG A 441 27.87 -15.11 -13.30
N ARG A 442 27.88 -14.07 -12.47
CA ARG A 442 28.58 -14.04 -11.18
C ARG A 442 27.61 -14.33 -10.03
N TRP A 443 28.11 -14.92 -8.95
CA TRP A 443 27.34 -15.09 -7.72
C TRP A 443 27.01 -13.74 -7.06
N SER A 444 25.85 -13.71 -6.40
CA SER A 444 25.41 -12.63 -5.51
C SER A 444 24.88 -13.21 -4.20
N THR A 445 24.91 -12.42 -3.12
CA THR A 445 24.28 -12.77 -1.83
C THR A 445 23.34 -11.66 -1.39
N LYS A 446 22.08 -12.01 -1.14
CA LYS A 446 21.03 -11.11 -0.65
C LYS A 446 20.67 -11.50 0.78
N ILE A 447 20.81 -10.57 1.72
CA ILE A 447 20.51 -10.76 3.14
C ILE A 447 19.30 -9.90 3.48
N GLU A 448 18.13 -10.51 3.67
CA GLU A 448 16.89 -9.83 4.03
C GLU A 448 16.70 -9.85 5.56
N PHE A 449 16.39 -8.69 6.14
CA PHE A 449 16.28 -8.53 7.59
C PHE A 449 14.83 -8.54 8.06
N VAL A 450 14.58 -9.21 9.18
CA VAL A 450 13.24 -9.43 9.75
C VAL A 450 13.20 -8.96 11.19
N CYS A 451 12.24 -8.09 11.51
CA CYS A 451 12.03 -7.54 12.85
C CYS A 451 11.64 -8.64 13.88
N ALA A 452 12.52 -8.87 14.87
CA ALA A 452 12.32 -9.79 15.99
C ALA A 452 12.58 -9.09 17.34
N ASN A 453 11.53 -8.83 18.13
CA ASN A 453 11.59 -7.99 19.34
C ASN A 453 11.39 -8.79 20.64
N ASN A 454 12.13 -8.42 21.69
CA ASN A 454 12.05 -9.05 23.04
C ASN A 454 10.67 -8.94 23.73
N ALA A 455 9.70 -8.23 23.16
CA ALA A 455 8.33 -8.18 23.65
C ALA A 455 7.59 -9.52 23.49
N THR A 456 8.05 -10.40 22.60
CA THR A 456 7.39 -11.67 22.28
C THR A 456 7.95 -12.82 23.12
N LYS A 457 8.06 -12.60 24.43
CA LYS A 457 8.29 -13.67 25.42
C LYS A 457 6.99 -14.43 25.68
N ASP A 458 6.57 -15.24 24.71
CA ASP A 458 5.80 -16.42 25.07
C ASP A 458 6.70 -17.39 25.84
N ASN A 459 6.12 -18.09 26.82
CA ASN A 459 6.87 -18.88 27.78
C ASN A 459 7.42 -20.17 27.14
N GLY A 460 8.57 -20.67 27.63
CA GLY A 460 8.91 -22.10 27.49
C GLY A 460 10.13 -22.51 26.66
N ALA A 461 11.02 -21.63 26.22
CA ALA A 461 12.29 -22.05 25.60
C ALA A 461 13.48 -21.12 25.91
N SER A 462 14.37 -21.53 26.82
CA SER A 462 15.63 -20.84 27.12
C SER A 462 16.78 -21.23 26.17
N THR A 463 16.50 -21.39 24.88
CA THR A 463 17.51 -21.58 23.84
C THR A 463 18.04 -20.23 23.37
N ALA A 464 19.36 -20.03 23.43
CA ALA A 464 20.01 -18.71 23.40
C ALA A 464 20.11 -18.05 21.99
N GLY A 465 19.02 -18.05 21.21
CA GLY A 465 18.97 -17.48 19.85
C GLY A 465 17.68 -16.76 19.46
N GLY A 466 16.76 -16.53 20.41
CA GLY A 466 15.36 -16.16 20.16
C GLY A 466 15.06 -14.81 19.48
N SER A 467 16.06 -13.96 19.20
CA SER A 467 15.87 -12.71 18.43
C SER A 467 17.01 -12.37 17.47
N ASP A 468 17.95 -13.29 17.21
CA ASP A 468 19.18 -12.98 16.47
C ASP A 468 19.64 -14.17 15.58
N SER A 469 18.75 -14.68 14.73
CA SER A 469 18.97 -15.90 13.93
C SER A 469 19.21 -15.62 12.44
N LEU A 470 20.22 -16.28 11.86
CA LEU A 470 20.46 -16.35 10.40
C LEU A 470 19.93 -17.68 9.87
N LYS A 471 19.29 -17.66 8.69
CA LYS A 471 18.81 -18.86 7.98
C LYS A 471 19.04 -18.70 6.47
N ILE A 472 19.52 -19.74 5.80
CA ILE A 472 19.54 -19.79 4.33
C ILE A 472 18.13 -20.14 3.86
N ILE A 473 17.63 -19.40 2.87
CA ILE A 473 16.33 -19.65 2.22
C ILE A 473 16.58 -20.35 0.87
N GLU A 474 17.44 -19.78 0.02
CA GLU A 474 17.72 -20.28 -1.34
C GLU A 474 19.21 -20.13 -1.69
N ASP A 475 19.74 -21.01 -2.55
CA ASP A 475 21.11 -20.96 -3.09
C ASP A 475 21.18 -21.34 -4.59
N SER A 476 20.08 -21.09 -5.33
CA SER A 476 19.93 -21.40 -6.76
C SER A 476 20.45 -20.26 -7.66
N ASN A 477 20.55 -20.52 -8.98
CA ASN A 477 20.59 -19.47 -10.03
C ASN A 477 21.68 -18.39 -9.88
N CYS A 478 22.79 -18.68 -9.21
CA CYS A 478 23.85 -17.72 -8.83
C CYS A 478 23.43 -16.66 -7.78
N GLN A 479 22.45 -16.96 -6.94
CA GLN A 479 22.08 -16.11 -5.81
C GLN A 479 21.90 -16.91 -4.51
N LEU A 480 22.59 -16.47 -3.46
CA LEU A 480 22.36 -16.92 -2.08
C LEU A 480 21.37 -15.97 -1.39
N LEU A 481 20.23 -16.48 -0.95
CA LEU A 481 19.22 -15.74 -0.20
C LEU A 481 19.25 -16.13 1.28
N ILE A 482 19.46 -15.16 2.16
CA ILE A 482 19.54 -15.33 3.61
C ILE A 482 18.45 -14.48 4.28
N GLN A 483 17.80 -15.03 5.29
CA GLN A 483 16.96 -14.29 6.23
C GLN A 483 17.71 -14.08 7.55
N TYR A 484 17.75 -12.84 8.05
CA TYR A 484 18.32 -12.48 9.34
C TYR A 484 17.24 -11.86 10.25
N GLN A 485 16.78 -12.64 11.23
CA GLN A 485 15.89 -12.16 12.29
C GLN A 485 16.71 -11.33 13.30
N THR A 486 16.35 -10.06 13.50
CA THR A 486 17.06 -9.14 14.41
C THR A 486 16.15 -8.01 14.93
N PRO A 487 16.28 -7.54 16.18
CA PRO A 487 15.54 -6.37 16.67
C PRO A 487 15.95 -5.07 15.97
N LEU A 488 17.15 -5.00 15.40
CA LEU A 488 17.70 -3.80 14.75
C LEU A 488 16.96 -3.45 13.43
N ALA A 489 16.22 -4.40 12.87
CA ALA A 489 15.37 -4.21 11.69
C ALA A 489 13.92 -3.86 12.05
N CYS A 490 13.61 -3.65 13.34
CA CYS A 490 12.30 -3.19 13.78
C CYS A 490 12.19 -1.67 13.66
N ARG A 491 11.10 -1.22 13.04
CA ARG A 491 10.65 0.17 13.09
C ARG A 491 10.10 0.51 14.49
N GLU A 492 10.12 1.79 14.83
CA GLU A 492 9.70 2.34 16.12
C GLU A 492 8.26 1.93 16.39
N PRO A 493 8.01 1.12 17.45
CA PRO A 493 6.74 0.42 17.59
C PRO A 493 5.62 1.40 17.90
N ILE A 494 4.55 1.34 17.09
CA ILE A 494 3.28 1.97 17.45
C ILE A 494 2.85 1.50 18.85
N ARG A 495 2.28 2.42 19.64
CA ARG A 495 1.95 2.10 21.04
C ARG A 495 0.81 1.09 21.07
N CYS A 496 1.13 -0.11 21.53
CA CYS A 496 0.17 -1.19 21.77
C CYS A 496 -0.62 -1.03 23.09
N LYS A 497 -0.58 0.19 23.66
CA LYS A 497 -1.21 0.53 24.93
C LYS A 497 -1.90 1.89 24.82
N ALA A 498 -3.08 2.00 25.40
CA ALA A 498 -3.90 3.22 25.43
C ALA A 498 -4.48 3.40 26.83
N THR A 499 -4.65 4.65 27.28
CA THR A 499 -5.29 4.96 28.57
C THR A 499 -6.72 5.44 28.36
N THR A 500 -7.66 4.88 29.11
CA THR A 500 -9.07 5.29 29.10
C THR A 500 -9.44 5.82 30.47
N TYR A 501 -9.88 7.08 30.52
CA TYR A 501 -10.41 7.66 31.74
C TYR A 501 -11.83 7.10 32.00
N VAL A 502 -12.09 6.68 33.24
CA VAL A 502 -13.37 6.12 33.68
C VAL A 502 -13.93 7.02 34.77
N ASP A 503 -15.00 7.76 34.47
CA ASP A 503 -15.83 8.40 35.48
C ASP A 503 -16.70 7.37 36.22
N HIS A 504 -17.11 7.73 37.44
CA HIS A 504 -17.76 6.85 38.43
C HIS A 504 -18.73 5.80 37.86
N THR A 505 -18.35 4.54 38.01
CA THR A 505 -19.19 3.37 37.68
C THR A 505 -20.45 3.32 38.54
N ASN A 506 -21.63 3.37 37.93
CA ASN A 506 -22.91 3.10 38.60
C ASN A 506 -23.00 1.64 39.11
N ASP A 507 -22.20 0.78 38.52
CA ASP A 507 -21.91 -0.63 38.84
C ASP A 507 -20.89 -0.80 39.99
N GLY A 508 -20.30 0.28 40.50
CA GLY A 508 -19.40 0.27 41.68
C GLY A 508 -18.02 -0.39 41.47
N LEU A 509 -17.73 -0.91 40.28
CA LEU A 509 -16.56 -1.72 39.96
C LEU A 509 -15.35 -0.87 39.50
N GLY A 510 -15.02 0.20 40.22
CA GLY A 510 -13.86 1.05 39.92
C GLY A 510 -13.75 2.34 40.73
N SER A 511 -12.52 2.79 40.99
CA SER A 511 -12.24 4.18 41.36
C SER A 511 -12.13 5.03 40.10
N SER A 512 -12.59 6.27 40.14
CA SER A 512 -12.47 7.20 38.99
C SER A 512 -11.00 7.51 38.67
N GLY A 513 -10.58 7.28 37.43
CA GLY A 513 -9.18 7.43 37.02
C GLY A 513 -8.87 6.86 35.63
N ASP A 514 -7.60 6.88 35.23
CA ASP A 514 -7.11 6.30 33.97
C ASP A 514 -6.85 4.79 34.11
N GLU A 515 -7.61 3.97 33.40
CA GLU A 515 -7.35 2.54 33.21
C GLU A 515 -6.44 2.32 31.98
N LEU A 516 -5.57 1.31 32.01
CA LEU A 516 -4.63 0.98 30.93
C LEU A 516 -5.11 -0.22 30.12
N ILE A 517 -5.44 0.02 28.86
CA ILE A 517 -5.64 -1.02 27.84
C ILE A 517 -4.27 -1.42 27.29
N ASP A 518 -3.91 -2.70 27.34
CA ASP A 518 -2.62 -3.22 26.89
C ASP A 518 -2.80 -4.48 26.04
N LEU A 519 -2.48 -4.39 24.73
CA LEU A 519 -2.54 -5.51 23.80
C LEU A 519 -1.18 -6.15 23.53
N THR A 520 -0.14 -5.76 24.28
CA THR A 520 1.20 -6.39 24.22
C THR A 520 1.16 -7.93 24.35
N PRO A 521 0.29 -8.54 25.19
CA PRO A 521 0.17 -10.00 25.28
C PRO A 521 -0.31 -10.72 24.01
N LEU A 522 -0.76 -10.00 22.96
CA LEU A 522 -1.13 -10.59 21.67
C LEU A 522 -0.03 -10.46 20.59
N ILE A 523 1.09 -9.79 20.89
CA ILE A 523 2.19 -9.63 19.92
C ILE A 523 2.96 -10.96 19.77
N SER A 524 2.97 -11.56 18.57
CA SER A 524 3.69 -12.81 18.27
C SER A 524 4.84 -12.59 17.29
N ALA A 525 6.00 -13.24 17.52
CA ALA A 525 7.16 -13.20 16.61
C ALA A 525 7.46 -14.53 15.91
N THR A 526 6.85 -15.64 16.34
CA THR A 526 7.00 -16.95 15.67
C THR A 526 5.92 -17.17 14.61
N ASP A 527 4.73 -16.61 14.84
CA ASP A 527 3.52 -16.92 14.09
C ASP A 527 2.68 -15.68 13.80
N ASN A 528 1.71 -15.83 12.88
CA ASN A 528 0.66 -14.86 12.62
C ASN A 528 -0.68 -15.49 12.98
N TYR A 529 -1.62 -14.68 13.43
CA TYR A 529 -2.98 -15.12 13.72
C TYR A 529 -3.74 -15.26 12.41
N GLU A 530 -4.11 -16.49 12.05
CA GLU A 530 -5.12 -16.70 11.01
C GLU A 530 -6.48 -16.26 11.56
N ALA A 531 -7.21 -15.43 10.82
CA ALA A 531 -8.55 -15.00 11.19
C ALA A 531 -9.63 -15.95 10.68
N ARG A 532 -10.72 -16.05 11.44
CA ARG A 532 -11.98 -16.63 10.99
C ARG A 532 -12.72 -15.64 10.09
N VAL A 533 -13.64 -16.13 9.27
CA VAL A 533 -14.50 -15.30 8.41
C VAL A 533 -15.95 -15.59 8.77
N GLU A 534 -16.64 -14.61 9.35
CA GLU A 534 -18.03 -14.73 9.82
C GLU A 534 -18.82 -13.49 9.38
N LEU A 535 -18.94 -13.35 8.06
CA LEU A 535 -19.69 -12.29 7.40
C LEU A 535 -21.21 -12.57 7.41
N PRO A 536 -22.05 -11.52 7.41
CA PRO A 536 -23.48 -11.65 7.11
C PRO A 536 -23.72 -12.32 5.75
N ALA A 537 -24.85 -13.01 5.57
CA ALA A 537 -25.20 -13.67 4.30
C ALA A 537 -25.27 -12.72 3.09
N SER A 538 -25.53 -11.42 3.32
CA SER A 538 -25.47 -10.37 2.30
C SER A 538 -24.04 -9.95 1.90
N MET A 539 -23.01 -10.41 2.63
CA MET A 539 -21.60 -10.08 2.46
C MET A 539 -20.70 -11.32 2.24
N GLU A 540 -21.18 -12.56 2.49
CA GLU A 540 -20.43 -13.80 2.23
C GLU A 540 -19.84 -13.90 0.81
N HIS A 541 -20.43 -13.21 -0.18
CA HIS A 541 -19.95 -13.20 -1.56
C HIS A 541 -18.75 -12.27 -1.80
N LEU A 542 -18.44 -11.35 -0.88
CA LEU A 542 -17.32 -10.40 -0.98
C LEU A 542 -15.98 -11.07 -0.68
N VAL A 543 -15.97 -12.18 0.07
CA VAL A 543 -14.77 -12.88 0.53
C VAL A 543 -14.88 -14.37 0.22
N PRO A 544 -14.08 -14.89 -0.73
CA PRO A 544 -14.04 -16.33 -1.02
C PRO A 544 -13.73 -17.16 0.24
N LYS A 545 -14.36 -18.33 0.37
CA LYS A 545 -14.10 -19.26 1.50
C LYS A 545 -12.69 -19.89 1.46
N THR A 546 -11.96 -19.66 0.38
CA THR A 546 -10.52 -19.96 0.22
C THR A 546 -9.60 -18.79 0.60
N THR A 547 -10.12 -17.62 0.96
CA THR A 547 -9.30 -16.51 1.44
C THR A 547 -9.05 -16.67 2.94
N LYS A 548 -7.78 -16.76 3.31
CA LYS A 548 -7.31 -16.63 4.69
C LYS A 548 -6.87 -15.19 4.94
N PHE A 549 -6.90 -14.78 6.19
CA PHE A 549 -6.38 -13.49 6.62
C PHE A 549 -5.39 -13.75 7.73
N PHE A 550 -4.18 -13.21 7.61
CA PHE A 550 -3.12 -13.35 8.60
C PHE A 550 -2.84 -11.98 9.18
N LEU A 551 -2.95 -11.86 10.50
CA LEU A 551 -2.74 -10.62 11.24
C LEU A 551 -1.65 -10.81 12.30
N ASN A 552 -0.94 -9.73 12.61
CA ASN A 552 -0.18 -9.60 13.84
C ASN A 552 -0.67 -8.36 14.59
N VAL A 553 -0.28 -8.21 15.86
CA VAL A 553 -0.73 -7.10 16.72
C VAL A 553 0.43 -6.13 16.92
N CYS A 554 0.23 -4.86 16.59
CA CYS A 554 1.18 -3.75 16.80
C CYS A 554 2.59 -3.91 16.17
N ARG A 555 2.81 -4.93 15.33
CA ARG A 555 4.05 -5.18 14.58
C ARG A 555 3.74 -5.76 13.20
N PRO A 556 4.71 -5.74 12.27
CA PRO A 556 4.61 -6.47 11.01
C PRO A 556 4.38 -7.98 11.21
N LEU A 557 3.83 -8.64 10.20
CA LEU A 557 3.72 -10.10 10.13
C LEU A 557 5.09 -10.78 10.24
N VAL A 558 5.09 -11.99 10.79
CA VAL A 558 6.21 -12.93 10.69
C VAL A 558 6.24 -13.46 9.26
N PRO A 559 7.35 -13.30 8.50
CA PRO A 559 7.46 -13.90 7.18
C PRO A 559 7.46 -15.43 7.29
N LYS A 560 6.55 -16.08 6.59
CA LYS A 560 6.47 -17.54 6.45
C LYS A 560 6.72 -17.94 5.00
N TYR A 561 7.17 -19.18 4.81
CA TYR A 561 7.23 -19.79 3.48
C TYR A 561 5.84 -19.73 2.84
N GLN A 562 5.76 -19.31 1.58
CA GLN A 562 4.51 -19.07 0.84
C GLN A 562 3.57 -18.02 1.51
N LEU A 563 4.10 -16.94 2.12
CA LEU A 563 3.27 -15.80 2.56
C LEU A 563 3.92 -14.47 2.13
N GLY A 564 3.74 -14.12 0.86
CA GLY A 564 4.42 -13.04 0.12
C GLY A 564 3.89 -11.61 0.30
N CYS A 565 3.08 -11.34 1.34
CA CYS A 565 2.59 -9.98 1.62
C CYS A 565 3.71 -8.95 1.87
N ALA A 566 3.39 -7.67 1.66
CA ALA A 566 4.35 -6.58 1.72
C ALA A 566 5.15 -6.52 3.04
N GLY A 567 6.47 -6.42 2.94
CA GLY A 567 7.40 -6.37 4.07
C GLY A 567 7.18 -5.18 4.99
N GLY A 568 6.69 -5.46 6.20
CA GLY A 568 6.26 -4.42 7.15
C GLY A 568 4.74 -4.36 7.34
N SER A 569 3.96 -5.00 6.47
CA SER A 569 2.50 -5.14 6.62
C SER A 569 2.16 -5.89 7.90
N ALA A 570 1.12 -5.44 8.61
CA ALA A 570 0.66 -6.07 9.86
C ALA A 570 -0.63 -6.90 9.67
N ALA A 571 -1.29 -6.79 8.52
CA ALA A 571 -2.41 -7.63 8.15
C ALA A 571 -2.36 -7.94 6.64
N CYS A 572 -2.56 -9.20 6.31
CA CYS A 572 -2.43 -9.77 4.98
C CYS A 572 -3.69 -10.58 4.66
N MET A 573 -4.28 -10.40 3.49
CA MET A 573 -5.19 -11.40 2.93
C MET A 573 -4.42 -12.30 1.98
N ALA A 574 -4.66 -13.60 2.05
CA ALA A 574 -3.92 -14.61 1.34
C ALA A 574 -4.88 -15.71 0.88
N LYS A 575 -5.10 -15.82 -0.43
CA LYS A 575 -5.93 -16.87 -1.02
C LYS A 575 -5.17 -18.20 -0.99
N VAL A 576 -5.74 -19.24 -0.37
CA VAL A 576 -5.12 -20.56 -0.25
C VAL A 576 -5.70 -21.61 -1.19
N THR A 577 -4.81 -22.47 -1.67
CA THR A 577 -5.13 -23.68 -2.43
C THR A 577 -5.82 -24.74 -1.58
N ALA A 578 -6.37 -25.77 -2.23
CA ALA A 578 -6.86 -26.98 -1.57
C ALA A 578 -5.75 -27.77 -0.82
N ALA A 579 -4.47 -27.45 -1.03
CA ALA A 579 -3.32 -28.00 -0.31
C ALA A 579 -2.83 -27.10 0.86
N GLY A 580 -3.49 -25.96 1.11
CA GLY A 580 -3.15 -25.03 2.20
C GLY A 580 -2.07 -23.98 1.86
N ALA A 581 -1.37 -24.11 0.73
CA ALA A 581 -0.41 -23.12 0.25
C ALA A 581 -1.12 -21.85 -0.28
N PRO A 582 -0.70 -20.62 0.12
CA PRO A 582 -1.17 -19.38 -0.49
C PRO A 582 -0.68 -19.13 -1.93
N GLU A 583 -1.47 -18.36 -2.71
CA GLU A 583 -1.19 -18.00 -4.12
C GLU A 583 -1.50 -16.53 -4.48
N GLU A 584 -2.41 -15.85 -3.78
CA GLU A 584 -2.69 -14.41 -3.97
C GLU A 584 -2.64 -13.70 -2.62
N GLU A 585 -1.51 -13.11 -2.29
CA GLU A 585 -1.30 -12.32 -1.07
C GLU A 585 -1.41 -10.81 -1.35
N ARG A 586 -2.13 -10.08 -0.47
CA ARG A 586 -2.19 -8.60 -0.47
C ARG A 586 -2.06 -8.01 0.92
N SER A 587 -1.25 -6.96 1.04
CA SER A 587 -1.17 -6.11 2.22
C SER A 587 -2.52 -5.41 2.44
N MET A 588 -3.10 -5.58 3.63
CA MET A 588 -4.28 -4.85 4.08
C MET A 588 -3.93 -3.68 5.03
N GLY A 589 -2.64 -3.33 5.11
CA GLY A 589 -2.17 -2.15 5.84
C GLY A 589 -0.93 -2.39 6.68
N PHE A 590 -0.22 -1.28 6.93
CA PHE A 590 0.97 -1.20 7.76
C PHE A 590 0.62 -0.70 9.17
N PRO A 591 1.39 -1.08 10.21
CA PRO A 591 1.17 -0.67 11.59
C PRO A 591 1.64 0.79 11.80
N LEU A 592 0.85 1.74 11.31
CA LEU A 592 1.17 3.19 11.28
C LEU A 592 0.42 4.00 12.35
N VAL A 593 -0.67 3.47 12.91
CA VAL A 593 -1.50 4.15 13.91
C VAL A 593 -1.40 3.38 15.23
N SER A 594 -1.18 4.09 16.34
CA SER A 594 -1.19 3.48 17.68
C SER A 594 -2.60 3.06 18.11
N LEU A 595 -2.69 2.19 19.11
CA LEU A 595 -3.97 1.72 19.64
C LEU A 595 -4.84 2.89 20.10
N THR A 596 -6.13 2.88 19.73
CA THR A 596 -7.11 3.89 20.16
C THR A 596 -8.18 3.25 21.03
N GLN A 597 -8.52 3.91 22.13
CA GLN A 597 -9.54 3.46 23.08
C GLN A 597 -10.92 3.98 22.67
N ARG A 598 -11.94 3.10 22.64
CA ARG A 598 -13.36 3.49 22.51
C ARG A 598 -13.99 3.62 23.90
N ASN A 599 -13.64 2.72 24.82
CA ASN A 599 -13.95 2.73 26.26
C ASN A 599 -13.19 1.57 26.96
N ARG A 600 -13.40 1.31 28.26
CA ARG A 600 -12.72 0.23 29.02
C ARG A 600 -12.95 -1.21 28.55
N THR A 601 -13.90 -1.47 27.66
CA THR A 601 -14.17 -2.81 27.10
C THR A 601 -14.01 -2.91 25.57
N PHE A 602 -13.70 -1.79 24.90
CA PHE A 602 -13.55 -1.72 23.44
C PHE A 602 -12.34 -0.87 23.03
N ALA A 603 -11.45 -1.44 22.20
CA ALA A 603 -10.31 -0.73 21.63
C ALA A 603 -10.19 -0.99 20.12
N GLU A 604 -9.73 -0.01 19.36
CA GLU A 604 -9.62 -0.07 17.90
C GLU A 604 -8.17 0.17 17.44
N LEU A 605 -7.67 -0.75 16.62
CA LEU A 605 -6.35 -0.67 15.99
C LEU A 605 -6.53 -0.61 14.47
N ALA A 606 -5.93 0.39 13.82
CA ALA A 606 -6.06 0.63 12.39
C ALA A 606 -4.72 0.44 11.67
N TYR A 607 -4.71 -0.41 10.65
CA TYR A 607 -3.59 -0.56 9.72
C TYR A 607 -3.98 0.06 8.37
N LEU A 608 -3.13 0.95 7.87
CA LEU A 608 -3.43 1.83 6.74
C LEU A 608 -2.39 1.66 5.64
N LYS A 609 -2.69 2.17 4.43
CA LYS A 609 -1.82 2.10 3.25
C LYS A 609 -1.51 0.68 2.79
N GLY A 610 -2.51 -0.20 2.78
CA GLY A 610 -2.41 -1.49 2.12
C GLY A 610 -2.36 -1.35 0.59
N ASP A 611 -2.39 -2.48 -0.11
CA ASP A 611 -2.37 -2.49 -1.58
C ASP A 611 -3.65 -1.83 -2.15
N PRO A 612 -3.66 -1.39 -3.42
CA PRO A 612 -4.82 -0.71 -3.99
C PRO A 612 -6.14 -1.49 -3.87
N CYS A 613 -7.19 -0.76 -3.50
CA CYS A 613 -8.51 -1.31 -3.22
C CYS A 613 -9.15 -1.98 -4.45
N PRO A 614 -9.52 -3.28 -4.39
CA PRO A 614 -10.09 -4.00 -5.54
C PRO A 614 -11.44 -3.49 -6.05
N THR A 615 -12.15 -2.62 -5.32
CA THR A 615 -13.41 -1.98 -5.78
C THR A 615 -13.24 -0.52 -6.24
N ASP A 616 -12.15 0.14 -5.85
CA ASP A 616 -11.86 1.54 -6.17
C ASP A 616 -10.33 1.79 -6.16
N ASN A 617 -9.72 1.95 -7.33
CA ASN A 617 -8.28 2.18 -7.43
C ASN A 617 -7.83 3.58 -6.93
N THR A 618 -8.71 4.42 -6.39
CA THR A 618 -8.33 5.69 -5.73
C THR A 618 -8.17 5.57 -4.21
N SER A 619 -8.51 4.42 -3.63
CA SER A 619 -8.32 4.11 -2.21
C SER A 619 -7.34 2.94 -1.99
N GLU A 620 -6.73 2.91 -0.80
CA GLU A 620 -5.81 1.87 -0.35
C GLU A 620 -6.54 0.89 0.58
N LEU A 621 -6.21 -0.41 0.54
CA LEU A 621 -6.74 -1.37 1.50
C LEU A 621 -6.41 -0.95 2.94
N SER A 622 -7.36 -1.13 3.84
CA SER A 622 -7.17 -0.87 5.28
C SER A 622 -7.77 -1.96 6.14
N THR A 623 -7.19 -2.15 7.32
CA THR A 623 -7.65 -3.11 8.33
C THR A 623 -8.04 -2.34 9.58
N HIS A 624 -9.28 -2.55 10.04
CA HIS A 624 -9.74 -2.09 11.34
C HIS A 624 -9.97 -3.32 12.23
N ILE A 625 -9.28 -3.37 13.38
CA ILE A 625 -9.45 -4.44 14.36
C ILE A 625 -10.11 -3.84 15.59
N LEU A 626 -11.38 -4.18 15.82
CA LEU A 626 -12.11 -3.87 17.04
C LEU A 626 -11.88 -5.00 18.06
N PHE A 627 -11.04 -4.73 19.04
CA PHE A 627 -10.83 -5.62 20.17
C PHE A 627 -11.97 -5.45 21.17
N ASN A 628 -12.64 -6.55 21.48
CA ASN A 628 -13.77 -6.63 22.40
C ASN A 628 -13.34 -7.41 23.65
N CYS A 629 -13.57 -6.86 24.84
CA CYS A 629 -13.40 -7.64 26.06
C CYS A 629 -14.44 -8.78 26.10
N ASN A 630 -13.96 -10.03 26.11
CA ASN A 630 -14.75 -11.19 26.50
C ASN A 630 -13.89 -12.11 27.37
N MET A 631 -14.22 -12.18 28.66
CA MET A 631 -13.50 -12.99 29.66
C MET A 631 -13.36 -14.47 29.27
N ARG A 632 -14.32 -15.01 28.50
CA ARG A 632 -14.37 -16.41 28.06
C ARG A 632 -13.51 -16.72 26.82
N ALA A 633 -12.99 -15.71 26.13
CA ALA A 633 -12.32 -15.88 24.82
C ALA A 633 -10.83 -16.26 24.93
N GLY A 634 -10.20 -16.13 26.10
CA GLY A 634 -8.74 -16.25 26.24
C GLY A 634 -8.02 -15.18 25.41
N ARG A 635 -6.86 -15.52 24.82
CA ARG A 635 -6.22 -14.66 23.81
C ARG A 635 -7.13 -14.38 22.59
N GLY A 636 -8.10 -15.25 22.31
CA GLY A 636 -9.02 -15.11 21.21
C GLY A 636 -8.40 -15.34 19.84
N GLN A 637 -9.18 -15.06 18.80
CA GLN A 637 -8.79 -15.13 17.39
C GLN A 637 -9.52 -13.99 16.65
N PRO A 638 -8.89 -13.28 15.71
CA PRO A 638 -9.60 -12.29 14.90
C PRO A 638 -10.67 -12.95 14.04
N VAL A 639 -11.79 -12.25 13.84
CA VAL A 639 -12.96 -12.68 13.06
C VAL A 639 -13.36 -11.55 12.12
N LEU A 640 -13.29 -11.78 10.81
CA LEU A 640 -13.76 -10.80 9.81
C LEU A 640 -15.29 -10.71 9.85
N ARG A 641 -15.83 -9.50 10.08
CA ARG A 641 -17.25 -9.22 10.30
C ARG A 641 -17.90 -8.37 9.20
N SER A 642 -17.21 -7.37 8.67
CA SER A 642 -17.66 -6.63 7.48
C SER A 642 -16.49 -6.21 6.59
N VAL A 643 -16.82 -5.91 5.33
CA VAL A 643 -15.92 -5.29 4.36
C VAL A 643 -16.71 -4.18 3.68
N GLU A 644 -16.27 -2.95 3.86
CA GLU A 644 -16.95 -1.73 3.38
C GLU A 644 -15.88 -0.78 2.82
N ASP A 645 -16.03 -0.32 1.57
CA ASP A 645 -15.13 0.64 0.92
C ASP A 645 -13.63 0.30 1.12
N CYS A 646 -13.30 -1.00 1.00
CA CYS A 646 -11.96 -1.58 1.21
C CYS A 646 -11.35 -1.45 2.62
N ALA A 647 -12.13 -1.02 3.61
CA ALA A 647 -11.84 -1.25 5.02
C ALA A 647 -12.36 -2.64 5.44
N TYR A 648 -11.43 -3.54 5.76
CA TYR A 648 -11.73 -4.87 6.30
C TYR A 648 -11.86 -4.77 7.82
N ARG A 649 -13.05 -5.08 8.37
CA ARG A 649 -13.37 -4.90 9.78
C ARG A 649 -13.41 -6.23 10.51
N PHE A 650 -12.41 -6.45 11.36
CA PHE A 650 -12.27 -7.60 12.22
C PHE A 650 -12.78 -7.26 13.62
N GLU A 651 -13.56 -8.15 14.22
CA GLU A 651 -13.74 -8.20 15.67
C GLU A 651 -12.74 -9.21 16.25
N TRP A 652 -12.16 -8.89 17.40
CA TRP A 652 -11.30 -9.80 18.15
C TRP A 652 -11.76 -9.82 19.60
N GLU A 653 -12.64 -10.76 19.91
CA GLU A 653 -13.01 -11.07 21.28
C GLU A 653 -11.80 -11.69 22.00
N THR A 654 -11.39 -11.07 23.10
CA THR A 654 -10.19 -11.45 23.86
C THR A 654 -10.33 -11.02 25.32
N ASN A 655 -9.67 -11.71 26.24
CA ASN A 655 -9.67 -11.31 27.65
C ASN A 655 -8.43 -10.51 28.09
N VAL A 656 -7.39 -10.41 27.26
CA VAL A 656 -6.08 -9.82 27.65
C VAL A 656 -6.13 -8.37 28.18
N PHE A 657 -7.19 -7.61 27.87
CA PHE A 657 -7.39 -6.24 28.34
C PHE A 657 -8.72 -6.04 29.10
N CYS A 658 -9.43 -7.13 29.42
CA CYS A 658 -10.69 -7.05 30.17
C CYS A 658 -10.49 -6.38 31.54
N PRO A 659 -11.44 -5.54 31.99
CA PRO A 659 -11.44 -5.01 33.35
C PRO A 659 -11.34 -6.12 34.41
N PRO A 660 -10.64 -5.87 35.54
CA PRO A 660 -10.58 -6.80 36.67
C PRO A 660 -11.97 -7.18 37.20
N HIS A 661 -12.26 -8.48 37.27
CA HIS A 661 -13.53 -8.98 37.80
C HIS A 661 -13.41 -9.34 39.28
N GLU A 662 -14.37 -8.89 40.09
CA GLU A 662 -14.42 -9.25 41.51
C GLU A 662 -15.11 -10.60 41.72
N CYS A 663 -14.31 -11.66 41.87
CA CYS A 663 -14.81 -12.99 42.13
C CYS A 663 -15.35 -13.11 43.56
N THR A 664 -16.47 -13.83 43.71
CA THR A 664 -17.05 -14.12 45.03
C THR A 664 -16.27 -15.24 45.74
N PHE A 665 -16.15 -15.15 47.06
CA PHE A 665 -15.44 -16.15 47.88
C PHE A 665 -16.38 -16.72 48.95
N SER A 666 -16.61 -18.03 48.89
CA SER A 666 -17.42 -18.78 49.86
C SER A 666 -16.53 -19.24 51.03
N ALA A 667 -16.70 -18.66 52.22
CA ALA A 667 -15.91 -19.02 53.39
C ALA A 667 -16.09 -20.49 53.82
N ASP A 668 -17.33 -20.98 53.81
CA ASP A 668 -17.68 -22.30 54.35
C ASP A 668 -17.19 -23.45 53.45
N THR A 669 -17.50 -23.38 52.16
CA THR A 669 -17.04 -24.37 51.18
C THR A 669 -15.58 -24.18 50.80
N CYS A 670 -15.06 -22.95 50.93
CA CYS A 670 -13.75 -22.51 50.44
C CYS A 670 -13.62 -22.59 48.92
N ASP A 671 -14.73 -22.25 48.23
CA ASP A 671 -14.76 -22.00 46.79
C ASP A 671 -14.49 -20.52 46.50
N LEU A 672 -13.55 -20.26 45.60
CA LEU A 672 -13.55 -19.07 44.77
C LEU A 672 -14.53 -19.30 43.60
N VAL A 673 -15.44 -18.37 43.34
CA VAL A 673 -16.44 -18.48 42.27
C VAL A 673 -16.38 -17.26 41.36
N HIS A 674 -16.08 -17.50 40.09
CA HIS A 674 -16.26 -16.53 39.01
C HIS A 674 -17.65 -16.76 38.41
N ASP A 675 -18.59 -15.97 38.89
CA ASP A 675 -20.01 -15.96 38.52
C ASP A 675 -20.23 -15.73 37.02
N GLU A 676 -19.58 -14.73 36.40
CA GLU A 676 -19.68 -14.52 34.94
C GLU A 676 -19.19 -15.70 34.10
N LEU A 677 -18.20 -16.47 34.58
CA LEU A 677 -17.75 -17.69 33.90
C LEU A 677 -18.53 -18.95 34.30
N GLY A 678 -19.33 -18.89 35.37
CA GLY A 678 -19.90 -20.07 36.04
C GLY A 678 -18.85 -21.02 36.64
N ARG A 679 -17.60 -20.55 36.79
CA ARG A 679 -16.45 -21.38 37.22
C ARG A 679 -16.23 -21.31 38.72
N ARG A 680 -15.75 -22.42 39.30
CA ARG A 680 -15.38 -22.53 40.71
C ARG A 680 -13.99 -23.12 40.86
N PHE A 681 -13.25 -22.68 41.87
CA PHE A 681 -11.97 -23.24 42.27
C PHE A 681 -11.96 -23.44 43.79
N ASN A 682 -11.83 -24.70 44.23
CA ASN A 682 -11.90 -25.06 45.64
C ASN A 682 -10.50 -25.21 46.24
N PHE A 683 -10.17 -24.43 47.28
CA PHE A 683 -8.86 -24.47 47.92
C PHE A 683 -8.64 -25.66 48.86
N LYS A 684 -9.65 -26.48 49.18
CA LYS A 684 -9.43 -27.70 49.99
C LYS A 684 -8.91 -28.85 49.14
N SER A 685 -9.22 -28.86 47.84
CA SER A 685 -8.76 -29.84 46.85
C SER A 685 -7.61 -29.37 45.95
N ALA A 686 -7.07 -28.16 46.16
CA ALA A 686 -6.03 -27.59 45.30
C ALA A 686 -4.66 -28.26 45.55
N PRO A 687 -3.91 -28.71 44.52
CA PRO A 687 -2.69 -29.51 44.70
C PRO A 687 -1.55 -28.85 45.50
N PHE A 688 -1.53 -27.51 45.54
CA PHE A 688 -0.53 -26.70 46.26
C PHE A 688 -0.97 -26.32 47.69
N THR A 689 -2.09 -26.87 48.17
CA THR A 689 -2.68 -26.57 49.47
C THR A 689 -2.87 -27.82 50.32
N LYS A 690 -3.13 -27.62 51.61
CA LYS A 690 -3.48 -28.67 52.56
C LYS A 690 -4.72 -28.24 53.33
N ASP A 691 -5.89 -28.69 52.87
CA ASP A 691 -7.20 -28.26 53.38
C ASP A 691 -7.35 -26.73 53.45
N GLY A 692 -7.12 -26.05 52.32
CA GLY A 692 -7.28 -24.59 52.21
C GLY A 692 -6.13 -23.75 52.79
N LYS A 693 -5.08 -24.38 53.27
CA LYS A 693 -3.91 -23.73 53.86
C LYS A 693 -2.68 -23.90 52.98
N ILE A 694 -1.82 -22.89 52.97
CA ILE A 694 -0.47 -22.94 52.38
C ILE A 694 0.57 -22.89 53.49
N GLU A 695 1.76 -23.42 53.23
CA GLU A 695 2.94 -23.25 54.08
C GLU A 695 3.91 -22.25 53.41
N ILE A 696 4.49 -21.35 54.19
CA ILE A 696 5.50 -20.36 53.78
C ILE A 696 6.64 -20.33 54.80
N ASP A 697 7.83 -19.96 54.35
CA ASP A 697 8.98 -19.79 55.25
C ASP A 697 9.06 -18.32 55.74
N TYR A 698 9.06 -18.13 57.06
CA TYR A 698 9.19 -16.83 57.72
C TYR A 698 10.13 -16.95 58.93
N ASN A 699 11.16 -16.09 59.00
CA ASN A 699 12.16 -16.05 60.06
C ASN A 699 12.72 -17.45 60.43
N ALA A 700 13.12 -18.21 59.39
CA ALA A 700 13.62 -19.59 59.44
C ALA A 700 12.66 -20.63 60.06
N THR A 701 11.36 -20.34 60.12
CA THR A 701 10.29 -21.24 60.56
C THR A 701 9.20 -21.35 59.50
N LYS A 702 8.42 -22.44 59.52
CA LYS A 702 7.25 -22.57 58.65
C LYS A 702 6.00 -21.97 59.29
N MET A 703 5.39 -21.01 58.61
CA MET A 703 4.08 -20.45 58.95
C MET A 703 3.01 -21.07 58.03
N SER A 704 1.82 -21.33 58.58
CA SER A 704 0.68 -21.82 57.79
C SER A 704 -0.38 -20.74 57.65
N VAL A 705 -0.59 -20.25 56.42
CA VAL A 705 -1.56 -19.20 56.12
C VAL A 705 -2.86 -19.83 55.60
N ASN A 706 -3.98 -19.47 56.23
CA ASN A 706 -5.29 -20.00 55.88
C ASN A 706 -6.01 -19.11 54.85
N ILE A 707 -6.20 -19.66 53.64
CA ILE A 707 -6.93 -18.98 52.55
C ILE A 707 -8.42 -18.94 52.88
N CYS A 708 -8.96 -20.02 53.47
CA CYS A 708 -10.38 -20.14 53.82
C CYS A 708 -10.78 -19.21 54.97
N GLY A 709 -11.65 -18.24 54.71
CA GLY A 709 -12.23 -17.38 55.73
C GLY A 709 -13.21 -16.37 55.14
N ALA A 710 -13.78 -15.53 56.00
CA ALA A 710 -14.56 -14.37 55.58
C ALA A 710 -13.64 -13.24 55.05
N HIS A 711 -14.25 -12.21 54.48
CA HIS A 711 -13.58 -10.96 54.05
C HIS A 711 -12.37 -11.18 53.11
N ARG A 712 -12.48 -12.13 52.18
CA ARG A 712 -11.53 -12.32 51.08
C ARG A 712 -11.99 -11.50 49.88
N LYS A 713 -11.18 -10.55 49.41
CA LYS A 713 -11.43 -9.83 48.15
C LYS A 713 -10.62 -10.52 47.05
N ALA A 714 -11.27 -11.09 46.05
CA ALA A 714 -10.61 -11.73 44.92
C ALA A 714 -10.87 -10.97 43.62
N MET A 715 -9.82 -10.71 42.84
CA MET A 715 -9.88 -9.90 41.62
C MET A 715 -9.10 -10.59 40.49
N THR A 716 -9.70 -10.80 39.33
CA THR A 716 -8.97 -11.30 38.15
C THR A 716 -8.04 -10.24 37.57
N ASP A 717 -6.97 -10.68 36.92
CA ASP A 717 -6.16 -9.88 36.00
C ASP A 717 -5.84 -10.76 34.80
N TYR A 718 -6.65 -10.60 33.74
CA TYR A 718 -6.52 -11.37 32.51
C TYR A 718 -5.29 -10.98 31.68
N SER A 719 -4.77 -9.75 31.83
CA SER A 719 -3.54 -9.30 31.15
C SER A 719 -2.32 -10.09 31.59
N GLN A 720 -2.33 -10.55 32.85
CA GLN A 720 -1.31 -11.42 33.45
C GLN A 720 -1.81 -12.86 33.70
N ALA A 721 -2.96 -13.24 33.11
CA ALA A 721 -3.57 -14.57 33.19
C ALA A 721 -3.71 -15.13 34.63
N LEU A 722 -4.18 -14.30 35.57
CA LEU A 722 -4.15 -14.61 37.01
C LEU A 722 -5.37 -14.14 37.80
N VAL A 723 -5.42 -14.56 39.06
CA VAL A 723 -6.31 -14.03 40.11
C VAL A 723 -5.47 -13.51 41.28
N ASN A 724 -5.73 -12.28 41.71
CA ASN A 724 -5.25 -11.75 42.98
C ASN A 724 -6.28 -12.07 44.08
N ILE A 725 -5.85 -12.45 45.28
CA ILE A 725 -6.72 -12.59 46.45
C ILE A 725 -6.08 -11.84 47.62
N PHE A 726 -6.82 -10.89 48.20
CA PHE A 726 -6.40 -10.00 49.27
C PHE A 726 -7.17 -10.30 50.56
N PHE A 727 -6.45 -10.42 51.68
CA PHE A 727 -7.03 -10.59 53.01
C PHE A 727 -6.03 -10.28 54.14
N THR A 728 -6.53 -10.17 55.37
CA THR A 728 -5.70 -10.13 56.58
C THR A 728 -5.63 -11.51 57.25
N HIS A 729 -4.47 -11.83 57.81
CA HIS A 729 -4.20 -13.05 58.57
C HIS A 729 -3.60 -12.69 59.93
N GLU A 730 -4.10 -13.29 61.01
CA GLU A 730 -3.57 -13.06 62.36
C GLU A 730 -2.17 -13.70 62.48
N SER A 731 -1.17 -12.88 62.84
CA SER A 731 0.23 -13.27 62.93
C SER A 731 0.88 -12.48 64.08
N PRO A 732 0.84 -12.99 65.33
CA PRO A 732 1.23 -12.24 66.53
C PRO A 732 2.67 -11.71 66.56
N ASN A 733 3.54 -12.23 65.69
CA ASN A 733 4.97 -11.91 65.61
C ASN A 733 5.32 -10.97 64.44
N CYS A 734 4.33 -10.29 63.83
CA CYS A 734 4.50 -9.55 62.59
C CYS A 734 3.67 -8.26 62.58
N GLY A 735 4.26 -7.16 62.13
CA GLY A 735 3.66 -5.81 62.23
C GLY A 735 3.57 -5.30 63.66
N ARG A 736 2.89 -4.15 63.85
CA ARG A 736 2.61 -3.57 65.19
C ARG A 736 1.28 -4.04 65.78
N GLU A 737 0.40 -4.60 64.95
CA GLU A 737 -0.99 -4.93 65.29
C GLU A 737 -1.25 -6.44 65.34
N GLY A 738 -0.21 -7.28 65.17
CA GLY A 738 -0.32 -8.73 65.19
C GLY A 738 -1.04 -9.30 63.96
N THR A 739 -1.03 -8.58 62.84
CA THR A 739 -1.76 -8.91 61.61
C THR A 739 -0.85 -8.77 60.38
N MET A 740 -1.02 -9.70 59.44
CA MET A 740 -0.31 -9.76 58.17
C MET A 740 -1.29 -9.49 57.03
N ASN A 741 -0.95 -8.56 56.14
CA ASN A 741 -1.67 -8.40 54.88
C ASN A 741 -1.19 -9.46 53.91
N VAL A 742 -2.10 -10.16 53.26
CA VAL A 742 -1.78 -11.26 52.33
C VAL A 742 -2.33 -10.93 50.95
N GLN A 743 -1.45 -10.92 49.95
CA GLN A 743 -1.78 -11.00 48.53
C GLN A 743 -1.36 -12.38 48.00
N ILE A 744 -2.32 -13.16 47.53
CA ILE A 744 -2.07 -14.38 46.77
C ILE A 744 -2.25 -14.07 45.28
N ARG A 745 -1.26 -14.41 44.45
CA ARG A 745 -1.33 -14.35 42.98
C ARG A 745 -1.38 -15.76 42.42
N LEU A 746 -2.56 -16.18 41.96
CA LEU A 746 -2.80 -17.48 41.34
C LEU A 746 -2.71 -17.32 39.82
N ILE A 747 -1.68 -17.86 39.18
CA ILE A 747 -1.33 -17.63 37.77
C ILE A 747 -1.54 -18.91 36.96
N CYS A 748 -2.20 -18.80 35.81
CA CYS A 748 -2.25 -19.88 34.81
C CYS A 748 -0.84 -20.20 34.29
N SER A 749 -0.45 -21.47 34.34
CA SER A 749 0.79 -21.99 33.76
C SER A 749 0.65 -23.48 33.45
N ASP A 750 1.43 -23.97 32.49
CA ASP A 750 1.68 -25.39 32.22
C ASP A 750 2.31 -26.13 33.41
N GLN A 751 3.19 -25.46 34.14
CA GLN A 751 3.95 -25.99 35.28
C GLN A 751 3.35 -25.56 36.62
N THR A 752 3.60 -26.35 37.68
CA THR A 752 3.16 -26.02 39.04
C THR A 752 4.36 -25.61 39.88
N GLU A 753 4.46 -24.32 40.19
CA GLU A 753 5.56 -23.71 40.96
C GLU A 753 4.99 -22.72 41.97
N SER A 754 5.69 -22.50 43.09
CA SER A 754 5.28 -21.57 44.14
C SER A 754 6.47 -20.75 44.65
N SER A 755 6.25 -19.47 44.93
CA SER A 755 7.21 -18.62 45.65
C SER A 755 6.50 -17.68 46.63
N SER A 756 7.20 -17.25 47.67
CA SER A 756 6.67 -16.34 48.69
C SER A 756 7.70 -15.29 49.08
N THR A 757 7.26 -14.04 49.18
CA THR A 757 8.07 -12.90 49.62
C THR A 757 7.30 -12.13 50.68
N ILE A 758 7.94 -11.81 51.80
CA ILE A 758 7.35 -11.03 52.89
C ILE A 758 8.11 -9.70 52.97
N SER A 759 7.39 -8.56 53.00
CA SER A 759 8.02 -7.26 53.26
C SER A 759 8.53 -7.17 54.70
N SER A 760 9.45 -6.24 54.97
CA SER A 760 10.13 -6.12 56.28
C SER A 760 9.17 -6.19 57.48
N ASP A 761 9.64 -6.72 58.62
CA ASP A 761 8.79 -7.15 59.75
C ASP A 761 7.86 -6.06 60.31
N GLN A 762 8.16 -4.77 60.07
CA GLN A 762 7.30 -3.64 60.45
C GLN A 762 6.13 -3.38 59.50
N GLN A 763 6.21 -3.81 58.23
CA GLN A 763 5.17 -3.65 57.21
C GLN A 763 4.31 -4.90 57.03
N CYS A 764 4.87 -6.10 57.24
CA CYS A 764 4.12 -7.36 57.33
C CYS A 764 3.15 -7.61 56.13
N ASN A 765 3.64 -7.42 54.90
CA ASN A 765 2.89 -7.73 53.67
C ASN A 765 3.46 -9.00 53.02
N LEU A 766 2.68 -10.08 52.98
CA LEU A 766 3.00 -11.31 52.28
C LEU A 766 2.50 -11.24 50.83
N LEU A 767 3.40 -11.46 49.88
CA LEU A 767 3.10 -11.82 48.51
C LEU A 767 3.39 -13.31 48.29
N TYR A 768 2.35 -14.11 48.07
CA TYR A 768 2.47 -15.52 47.66
C TYR A 768 2.11 -15.64 46.19
N VAL A 769 2.97 -16.28 45.39
CA VAL A 769 2.75 -16.49 43.95
C VAL A 769 2.67 -17.98 43.67
N GLN A 770 1.57 -18.42 43.06
CA GLN A 770 1.35 -19.78 42.62
C GLN A 770 1.19 -19.82 41.11
N ARG A 771 1.97 -20.65 40.42
CA ARG A 771 1.72 -21.09 39.04
C ARG A 771 1.05 -22.46 39.09
N THR A 772 0.01 -22.70 38.29
CA THR A 772 -0.60 -24.03 38.15
C THR A 772 -1.59 -24.11 36.96
N PRO A 773 -1.75 -25.29 36.31
CA PRO A 773 -2.73 -25.48 35.23
C PRO A 773 -4.19 -25.28 35.63
N SER A 774 -4.55 -25.55 36.89
CA SER A 774 -5.95 -25.48 37.33
C SER A 774 -6.53 -24.06 37.31
N ILE A 775 -5.69 -23.03 37.32
CA ILE A 775 -6.09 -21.63 37.20
C ILE A 775 -6.37 -21.25 35.74
N CYS A 776 -5.73 -21.92 34.77
CA CYS A 776 -6.12 -21.80 33.37
C CYS A 776 -7.58 -22.24 33.18
N GLU A 777 -7.98 -23.39 33.73
CA GLU A 777 -9.37 -23.85 33.63
C GLU A 777 -10.34 -22.91 34.36
N PHE A 778 -9.98 -22.41 35.56
CA PHE A 778 -10.82 -21.46 36.30
C PHE A 778 -11.08 -20.17 35.51
N LEU A 779 -10.05 -19.62 34.87
CA LEU A 779 -10.14 -18.45 33.99
C LEU A 779 -10.64 -18.78 32.56
N SER A 780 -10.99 -20.05 32.30
CA SER A 780 -11.37 -20.58 30.97
C SER A 780 -10.35 -20.29 29.85
N LEU A 781 -9.06 -20.23 30.21
CA LEU A 781 -7.92 -20.15 29.31
C LEU A 781 -7.58 -21.54 28.78
N GLY A 782 -7.65 -21.73 27.45
CA GLY A 782 -7.29 -22.98 26.81
C GLY A 782 -5.80 -23.29 26.92
N ALA A 783 -5.45 -24.56 27.18
CA ALA A 783 -4.06 -25.02 27.13
C ALA A 783 -3.50 -24.87 25.71
N THR A 784 -2.30 -24.30 25.58
CA THR A 784 -1.68 -23.97 24.29
C THR A 784 -1.31 -25.21 23.49
N GLN A 785 -2.03 -25.48 22.39
CA GLN A 785 -1.67 -26.53 21.44
C GLN A 785 -0.51 -26.09 20.54
N GLN A 786 0.70 -26.52 20.87
CA GLN A 786 1.80 -26.61 19.90
C GLN A 786 1.84 -28.03 19.34
N ASN A 787 1.49 -28.20 18.06
CA ASN A 787 1.57 -29.49 17.39
C ASN A 787 3.02 -29.79 16.99
N PHE A 788 3.66 -30.72 17.71
CA PHE A 788 4.83 -31.45 17.21
C PHE A 788 4.38 -32.87 16.79
N GLU A 789 4.55 -33.20 15.51
CA GLU A 789 4.31 -34.55 15.01
C GLU A 789 5.47 -35.49 15.37
N SER A 790 5.14 -36.70 15.84
CA SER A 790 6.04 -37.87 15.74
C SER A 790 5.21 -39.16 15.67
N ASN A 791 5.67 -40.13 14.87
CA ASN A 791 4.95 -41.37 14.58
C ASN A 791 5.03 -42.42 15.72
N GLY A 792 3.97 -43.21 15.95
CA GLY A 792 3.95 -44.16 17.08
C GLY A 792 2.86 -45.25 17.19
N SER A 793 2.26 -45.73 16.10
CA SER A 793 1.56 -47.05 15.95
C SER A 793 0.56 -47.61 17.02
N THR A 794 -0.66 -47.96 16.55
CA THR A 794 -1.57 -49.07 17.02
C THR A 794 -2.11 -49.06 18.48
N SER A 795 -3.43 -49.05 18.76
CA SER A 795 -4.42 -50.07 18.34
C SER A 795 -5.86 -49.84 18.91
N SER A 796 -6.87 -50.38 18.19
CA SER A 796 -8.21 -50.88 18.64
C SER A 796 -9.19 -50.06 19.51
N SER A 797 -10.35 -49.73 18.90
CA SER A 797 -11.73 -49.79 19.47
C SER A 797 -12.14 -48.83 20.61
N THR A 798 -13.42 -48.46 20.82
CA THR A 798 -14.71 -49.02 20.36
C THR A 798 -15.76 -47.92 20.11
N SER A 799 -16.82 -48.21 19.34
CA SER A 799 -17.97 -47.34 19.13
C SER A 799 -19.01 -47.39 20.27
N SER A 800 -19.74 -46.30 20.47
CA SER A 800 -21.05 -46.30 21.16
C SER A 800 -21.99 -45.26 20.53
N SER A 801 -23.22 -45.66 20.25
CA SER A 801 -24.20 -44.86 19.48
C SER A 801 -25.59 -44.89 20.11
N SER A 802 -26.21 -43.72 20.25
CA SER A 802 -27.64 -43.53 20.57
C SER A 802 -28.04 -42.13 20.08
N THR A 803 -28.85 -41.89 19.03
CA THR A 803 -29.95 -42.62 18.38
C THR A 803 -31.32 -42.46 19.04
N SER A 804 -32.05 -41.40 18.64
CA SER A 804 -33.53 -41.24 18.68
C SER A 804 -34.20 -41.22 20.08
N THR A 805 -35.45 -40.74 20.28
CA THR A 805 -36.60 -40.65 19.36
C THR A 805 -37.56 -39.47 19.66
N THR A 806 -38.45 -39.24 18.69
CA THR A 806 -39.75 -38.51 18.69
C THR A 806 -40.66 -38.78 19.91
N THR A 807 -41.76 -38.05 20.19
CA THR A 807 -42.79 -37.36 19.35
C THR A 807 -43.53 -36.28 20.24
N SER A 808 -44.67 -35.60 19.98
CA SER A 808 -45.74 -35.61 18.94
C SER A 808 -46.58 -34.29 18.91
N THR A 809 -46.86 -33.79 17.70
CA THR A 809 -48.07 -33.10 17.16
C THR A 809 -49.19 -32.52 18.07
N THR A 810 -49.68 -31.30 17.71
CA THR A 810 -51.02 -31.11 17.09
C THR A 810 -51.19 -29.78 16.32
N THR A 811 -51.61 -29.89 15.04
CA THR A 811 -52.65 -29.14 14.28
C THR A 811 -53.42 -27.96 14.91
N GLN A 812 -53.98 -26.95 14.20
CA GLN A 812 -53.97 -26.47 12.79
C GLN A 812 -54.74 -25.12 12.73
N ALA A 813 -54.54 -24.26 11.72
CA ALA A 813 -55.59 -23.53 10.95
C ALA A 813 -55.11 -22.25 10.21
N SER A 814 -55.81 -21.93 9.12
CA SER A 814 -55.89 -20.64 8.38
C SER A 814 -57.43 -20.40 8.13
N PRO A 815 -57.98 -19.39 7.38
CA PRO A 815 -57.35 -18.48 6.40
C PRO A 815 -57.93 -17.01 6.31
N ALA A 816 -57.39 -16.25 5.33
CA ALA A 816 -58.04 -15.24 4.46
C ALA A 816 -58.77 -13.98 5.01
N GLY A 817 -58.71 -12.87 4.25
CA GLY A 817 -59.71 -11.79 4.31
C GLY A 817 -59.26 -10.33 4.05
N LYS A 818 -59.69 -9.75 2.92
CA LYS A 818 -59.93 -8.31 2.65
C LYS A 818 -61.44 -8.19 2.30
N PRO A 819 -62.15 -7.02 2.29
CA PRO A 819 -61.66 -5.62 2.14
C PRO A 819 -62.41 -4.47 2.91
N THR A 820 -61.96 -3.21 2.69
CA THR A 820 -62.71 -1.91 2.65
C THR A 820 -63.37 -1.23 3.89
N LYS A 821 -63.01 0.07 4.10
CA LYS A 821 -63.83 1.31 4.37
C LYS A 821 -64.98 1.28 5.43
N ALA A 822 -65.26 2.32 6.26
CA ALA A 822 -65.02 3.78 6.20
C ALA A 822 -65.33 4.51 7.56
N ALA A 823 -65.13 5.85 7.58
CA ALA A 823 -65.70 6.86 8.53
C ALA A 823 -65.10 6.89 9.97
N THR A 824 -65.09 7.97 10.78
CA THR A 824 -65.57 9.40 10.72
C THR A 824 -64.70 10.25 11.71
N SER A 825 -64.83 11.54 12.07
CA SER A 825 -65.67 12.74 11.77
C SER A 825 -64.97 14.05 12.29
N THR A 826 -65.59 15.23 12.11
CA THR A 826 -65.58 16.45 12.99
C THR A 826 -64.25 17.14 13.39
N THR A 827 -64.01 18.46 13.25
CA THR A 827 -64.64 19.67 12.61
C THR A 827 -63.61 20.84 12.79
N THR A 828 -63.64 22.09 12.27
CA THR A 828 -64.55 23.02 11.53
C THR A 828 -63.62 24.02 10.72
N THR A 829 -63.91 25.20 10.13
CA THR A 829 -65.06 26.15 10.06
C THR A 829 -64.94 27.09 8.81
N THR A 830 -66.08 27.62 8.36
CA THR A 830 -66.41 28.94 7.73
C THR A 830 -65.33 30.02 7.38
N VAL A 831 -65.43 30.87 6.33
CA VAL A 831 -66.45 31.14 5.26
C VAL A 831 -65.84 31.98 4.08
N GLY A 832 -66.48 32.03 2.89
CA GLY A 832 -66.09 32.80 1.67
C GLY A 832 -66.60 34.27 1.60
N PRO A 833 -66.88 34.91 0.42
CA PRO A 833 -67.15 34.35 -0.93
C PRO A 833 -66.58 35.12 -2.18
N ASP A 834 -67.04 34.74 -3.39
CA ASP A 834 -66.91 35.28 -4.78
C ASP A 834 -67.44 36.74 -5.02
N PRO A 835 -67.37 37.43 -6.22
CA PRO A 835 -67.32 36.90 -7.62
C PRO A 835 -66.63 37.67 -8.81
N ALA A 836 -66.52 36.97 -9.96
CA ALA A 836 -66.62 37.31 -11.41
C ALA A 836 -66.39 38.72 -12.04
N ALA A 837 -65.72 38.78 -13.23
CA ALA A 837 -66.02 39.67 -14.40
C ALA A 837 -65.18 39.36 -15.68
N THR A 838 -65.57 39.93 -16.85
CA THR A 838 -64.97 39.83 -18.22
C THR A 838 -65.19 41.19 -18.98
N PRO A 839 -64.93 41.40 -20.31
CA PRO A 839 -63.85 41.05 -21.28
C PRO A 839 -63.33 42.30 -22.11
N ILE A 840 -62.78 42.09 -23.34
CA ILE A 840 -62.69 43.01 -24.53
C ILE A 840 -61.43 43.92 -24.71
N GLY A 841 -60.92 44.01 -25.97
CA GLY A 841 -60.34 45.25 -26.55
C GLY A 841 -58.99 45.15 -27.29
N PRO A 842 -58.85 45.58 -28.58
CA PRO A 842 -57.60 45.51 -29.34
C PRO A 842 -57.03 46.87 -29.84
N THR A 843 -55.72 46.90 -30.19
CA THR A 843 -55.13 47.76 -31.26
C THR A 843 -53.68 47.33 -31.57
N ALA A 844 -53.09 47.77 -32.70
CA ALA A 844 -51.74 47.37 -33.14
C ALA A 844 -51.03 48.47 -33.94
N SER A 845 -49.69 48.58 -33.86
CA SER A 845 -48.78 49.14 -34.90
C SER A 845 -47.27 49.09 -34.49
N VAL A 846 -46.40 49.68 -35.31
CA VAL A 846 -44.99 50.10 -35.09
C VAL A 846 -43.88 49.04 -35.16
N GLY A 847 -44.06 47.83 -34.63
CA GLY A 847 -42.96 46.86 -34.45
C GLY A 847 -42.18 46.42 -35.71
N THR A 848 -42.79 46.45 -36.89
CA THR A 848 -42.24 45.82 -38.11
C THR A 848 -41.21 46.64 -38.88
N ILE A 849 -41.18 47.97 -38.71
CA ILE A 849 -40.32 48.84 -39.54
C ILE A 849 -38.86 48.88 -39.01
N LEU A 850 -38.65 48.81 -37.69
CA LEU A 850 -37.30 48.80 -37.10
C LEU A 850 -36.48 47.56 -37.51
N GLY A 851 -37.11 46.38 -37.59
CA GLY A 851 -36.43 45.12 -37.89
C GLY A 851 -35.78 45.09 -39.28
N ALA A 852 -36.41 45.72 -40.28
CA ALA A 852 -35.87 45.79 -41.63
C ALA A 852 -34.56 46.60 -41.72
N ILE A 853 -34.49 47.73 -41.00
CA ILE A 853 -33.34 48.66 -41.02
C ILE A 853 -32.11 48.02 -40.35
N LEU A 854 -32.32 47.29 -39.24
CA LEU A 854 -31.26 46.55 -38.54
C LEU A 854 -30.70 45.39 -39.39
N SER A 855 -31.55 44.70 -40.16
CA SER A 855 -31.11 43.60 -41.04
C SER A 855 -30.17 44.08 -42.17
N VAL A 856 -30.50 45.21 -42.82
CA VAL A 856 -29.69 45.74 -43.94
C VAL A 856 -28.32 46.24 -43.47
N THR A 857 -28.28 46.93 -42.33
CA THR A 857 -27.02 47.45 -41.76
C THR A 857 -26.06 46.34 -41.30
N PHE A 858 -26.58 45.21 -40.78
CA PHE A 858 -25.78 44.04 -40.42
C PHE A 858 -25.15 43.34 -41.66
N CYS A 859 -25.88 43.24 -42.77
CA CYS A 859 -25.35 42.65 -44.01
C CYS A 859 -24.18 43.46 -44.60
N VAL A 860 -24.27 44.79 -44.59
CA VAL A 860 -23.22 45.67 -45.13
C VAL A 860 -21.93 45.60 -44.30
N THR A 861 -22.03 45.56 -42.97
CA THR A 861 -20.85 45.43 -42.10
C THR A 861 -20.16 44.06 -42.23
N CYS A 862 -20.93 42.97 -42.38
CA CYS A 862 -20.38 41.64 -42.63
C CYS A 862 -19.61 41.55 -43.96
N LEU A 863 -20.12 42.17 -45.03
CA LEU A 863 -19.43 42.22 -46.33
C LEU A 863 -18.12 43.04 -46.26
N GLY A 864 -18.12 44.16 -45.51
CA GLY A 864 -16.91 44.95 -45.27
C GLY A 864 -15.80 44.15 -44.58
N LEU A 865 -16.14 43.41 -43.52
CA LEU A 865 -15.17 42.61 -42.74
C LEU A 865 -14.53 41.47 -43.56
N LEU A 866 -15.22 40.94 -44.58
CA LEU A 866 -14.66 39.92 -45.47
C LEU A 866 -13.61 40.47 -46.46
N ALA A 867 -13.71 41.76 -46.83
CA ALA A 867 -12.84 42.34 -47.85
C ALA A 867 -11.38 42.55 -47.41
N PHE A 868 -11.14 42.82 -46.12
CA PHE A 868 -9.87 43.39 -45.63
C PHE A 868 -8.78 42.38 -45.19
N SER A 869 -9.04 41.07 -45.17
CA SER A 869 -8.02 40.08 -44.74
C SER A 869 -7.33 39.35 -45.92
N PRO A 870 -6.00 39.47 -46.11
CA PRO A 870 -5.29 38.79 -47.19
C PRO A 870 -5.40 37.25 -47.14
N ALA A 871 -5.35 36.69 -45.92
CA ALA A 871 -5.36 35.24 -45.70
C ALA A 871 -6.67 34.55 -46.15
N ARG A 872 -7.83 35.22 -46.05
CA ARG A 872 -9.11 34.64 -46.49
C ARG A 872 -9.23 34.58 -48.02
N ARG A 873 -8.66 35.56 -48.74
CA ARG A 873 -8.67 35.58 -50.23
C ARG A 873 -7.95 34.36 -50.85
N GLN A 874 -6.92 33.83 -50.19
CA GLN A 874 -6.22 32.63 -50.68
C GLN A 874 -7.03 31.33 -50.48
N ARG A 875 -7.84 31.21 -49.42
CA ARG A 875 -8.67 30.00 -49.20
C ARG A 875 -9.77 29.87 -50.26
N ILE A 876 -10.44 30.97 -50.62
CA ILE A 876 -11.50 30.95 -51.66
C ILE A 876 -10.95 30.50 -53.02
N ARG A 877 -9.72 30.89 -53.39
CA ARG A 877 -9.07 30.44 -54.64
C ARG A 877 -8.79 28.92 -54.69
N ARG A 878 -8.78 28.20 -53.57
CA ARG A 878 -8.62 26.73 -53.56
C ARG A 878 -9.93 25.97 -53.80
N LEU A 879 -11.09 26.56 -53.48
CA LEU A 879 -12.40 25.90 -53.62
C LEU A 879 -12.87 25.75 -55.07
N PHE A 880 -12.35 26.54 -56.00
CA PHE A 880 -12.77 26.55 -57.41
C PHE A 880 -11.92 25.67 -58.35
N ARG A 881 -11.07 24.77 -57.83
CA ARG A 881 -10.16 23.94 -58.65
C ARG A 881 -10.45 22.44 -58.55
N ARG A 882 -11.42 21.96 -59.35
CA ARG A 882 -11.57 20.53 -59.68
C ARG A 882 -10.45 20.07 -60.63
N SER A 883 -9.83 18.91 -60.38
CA SER A 883 -9.63 17.82 -61.37
C SER A 883 -8.71 16.71 -60.81
N ASN A 884 -9.15 15.46 -60.98
CA ASN A 884 -8.44 14.20 -61.23
C ASN A 884 -6.91 14.09 -60.98
N SER A 885 -6.48 13.00 -60.32
CA SER A 885 -5.86 11.83 -60.99
C SER A 885 -5.55 10.70 -59.99
N ALA A 886 -5.34 9.47 -60.47
CA ALA A 886 -4.99 8.29 -59.67
C ALA A 886 -3.78 7.54 -60.24
N VAL A 887 -2.93 6.97 -59.38
CA VAL A 887 -1.80 6.09 -59.72
C VAL A 887 -1.68 4.98 -58.66
N ARG A 888 -1.12 3.81 -59.02
CA ARG A 888 -0.90 2.62 -58.17
C ARG A 888 0.60 2.26 -58.07
N TYR A 889 0.91 1.31 -57.17
CA TYR A 889 2.17 0.53 -57.07
C TYR A 889 3.39 1.31 -56.53
N SER A 890 4.43 0.68 -55.97
CA SER A 890 4.67 -0.76 -55.74
C SER A 890 5.32 -1.05 -54.36
N ARG A 891 5.38 -2.33 -53.99
CA ARG A 891 6.19 -2.87 -52.89
C ARG A 891 7.56 -3.31 -53.42
N VAL A 892 8.62 -3.14 -52.63
CA VAL A 892 9.93 -3.80 -52.83
C VAL A 892 10.44 -4.26 -51.46
N GLN A 893 11.11 -5.41 -51.41
CA GLN A 893 11.95 -5.86 -50.30
C GLN A 893 13.37 -6.05 -50.85
N SER A 894 14.37 -5.68 -50.06
CA SER A 894 15.72 -6.25 -50.14
C SER A 894 16.43 -6.03 -48.80
N ASN A 895 17.19 -7.04 -48.37
CA ASN A 895 18.11 -6.92 -47.25
C ASN A 895 19.44 -6.27 -47.67
N GLU A 896 20.21 -5.87 -46.65
CA GLU A 896 21.67 -6.01 -46.54
C GLU A 896 22.63 -5.20 -47.46
N GLU A 897 23.84 -5.08 -46.92
CA GLU A 897 25.11 -4.58 -47.48
C GLU A 897 25.38 -3.08 -47.71
N ALA A 898 26.65 -2.76 -47.45
CA ALA A 898 27.45 -1.54 -47.70
C ALA A 898 26.93 -0.18 -47.15
N ASN A 899 27.57 0.48 -46.18
CA ASN A 899 28.99 0.82 -45.89
C ASN A 899 29.50 2.14 -46.50
N LEU A 900 30.32 2.80 -45.66
CA LEU A 900 31.50 3.63 -45.98
C LEU A 900 31.34 5.09 -46.45
N LEU A 901 32.33 5.88 -45.99
CA LEU A 901 32.68 7.27 -46.32
C LEU A 901 31.72 8.34 -45.73
N LEU A 902 32.17 9.51 -45.25
CA LEU A 902 33.49 10.16 -45.36
C LEU A 902 34.00 10.73 -44.02
N GLU A 903 35.28 10.52 -43.71
CA GLU A 903 36.13 11.50 -43.02
C GLU A 903 37.13 12.11 -44.03
N PRO A 904 37.65 13.33 -43.77
CA PRO A 904 38.85 13.80 -44.49
C PRO A 904 39.95 14.44 -43.60
N ASN A 905 41.21 14.04 -43.89
CA ASN A 905 42.51 14.72 -43.64
C ASN A 905 43.20 14.55 -42.26
N GLY A 906 44.48 14.10 -42.26
CA GLY A 906 45.28 13.99 -41.04
C GLY A 906 46.74 13.43 -41.10
N GLU A 907 47.27 13.07 -42.27
CA GLU A 907 48.69 12.76 -42.61
C GLU A 907 49.64 12.01 -41.63
N PHE A 908 49.94 10.76 -42.00
CA PHE A 908 51.27 10.10 -42.06
C PHE A 908 52.21 9.97 -40.82
N THR A 909 52.59 8.73 -40.51
CA THR A 909 53.91 8.17 -40.94
C THR A 909 53.92 6.62 -40.89
N GLU A 910 54.90 5.99 -41.55
CA GLU A 910 54.96 4.55 -41.82
C GLU A 910 55.71 3.74 -40.74
N SER A 911 55.31 2.49 -40.52
CA SER A 911 56.22 1.31 -40.54
C SER A 911 55.42 0.01 -40.41
N ASP A 912 55.75 -0.95 -41.25
CA ASP A 912 55.41 -2.37 -41.12
C ASP A 912 56.05 -2.94 -39.82
N ASP A 913 55.71 -4.12 -39.27
CA ASP A 913 55.55 -5.40 -39.98
C ASP A 913 54.78 -6.51 -39.20
N ASP A 914 54.21 -7.42 -39.99
CA ASP A 914 53.99 -8.87 -39.83
C ASP A 914 53.35 -9.60 -38.60
N MET A 915 52.36 -10.43 -38.97
CA MET A 915 52.12 -11.84 -38.62
C MET A 915 51.55 -12.33 -37.26
N LEU A 916 50.41 -13.03 -37.41
CA LEU A 916 50.03 -14.35 -36.83
C LEU A 916 49.83 -14.45 -35.30
N LEU A 917 48.79 -15.14 -34.80
CA LEU A 917 47.96 -16.21 -35.40
C LEU A 917 46.49 -16.11 -34.94
#